data_AF-A0A9D5EUD5-F1
#
_entry.id   AF-A0A9D5EUD5-F1
#
_cell.length_a   1.000
_cell.length_b   1.000
_cell.length_c   1.000
_cell.angle_alpha   90.00
_cell.angle_beta   90.00
_cell.angle_gamma   90.00
#
_symmetry.space_group_name_H-M   'P 1'
#
loop_
_entity.id
_entity.type
_entity.pdbx_description
1 polymer ?
#
loop_
_entity_poly.entity_id
_entity_poly.type
_entity_poly.pdbx_seq_one_letter_code
_entity_poly.pdbx_strand_id
1 'polypeptide(L)'
;MSTSLVRPASTRLSLESLEAREVPAINIAISYGLDLRANGGSGFFEDHPEAKAALSRVAQDLGQMLTANLSAITPSGGNSWSAGFYNPVTGRAQNISNLNVAANTIIVYVGGRAMPGGTAAQGGPGGYGWSGTAAWGNTVQSRGWNGFATWGGSLAFDTTENWHFGLTTAGLDSNETDFYTVAAHELGHLIGIGTSTQWTSKIRNGTFIGTNAVAAYGGAVPVSSDSAHWGTGLKSNGQYAVMDPTLSQGQRRTWTSLDLAVFRDLGWVVSSPVSPPVSPPPPVSPPVSPPPPVTPPVSPPPVSPPAVVAAAPVLVPGQSGQVMLYARNSSGSLSFTGQTFTPFPGYTGTIRTAIADFNGDKVADYAFTTGSGVAARTQIINGATGNTLVNTKQVLGGFTGGAFIAAGDINRDGKAELVVSSDRGRSPLVEVYSISSGQLVKSISFAPFYYPLPTGARLALGDINRDGYLDLIVGAGPGRDPAIRIFNGASLAVGKPVAMGPAFLAFASSLTTGINVASGDINGDGYADLIVSQETGGNSLVRVWSGAAIAARPTIAVSSLATMQQFYANGTTDRNGIRVTASDLNGDGTAEIITTASVAKPNWVRVLSVSSASVAAIQTVFPTNPPVVAALHTTSATSTSDFDNYLPPSAPCLCCQTGASMPYCRRVTG
;
A
#
# COMPACT_ATOMS: atom_id res chain seq x y z
N MET A 1 77.60 -3.70 17.79
CA MET A 1 76.35 -4.41 18.15
C MET A 1 75.44 -3.41 18.86
N SER A 2 74.42 -2.90 18.17
CA SER A 2 73.29 -2.23 18.81
C SER A 2 72.05 -2.50 17.97
N THR A 3 71.14 -3.24 18.56
CA THR A 3 69.87 -3.73 18.02
C THR A 3 68.84 -2.61 17.96
N SER A 4 68.18 -2.47 16.80
CA SER A 4 67.07 -1.55 16.57
C SER A 4 65.77 -2.17 17.10
N LEU A 5 65.10 -1.49 18.05
CA LEU A 5 63.79 -1.86 18.59
C LEU A 5 62.71 -1.06 17.85
N VAL A 6 61.94 -1.74 17.00
CA VAL A 6 60.73 -1.21 16.35
C VAL A 6 59.57 -1.29 17.35
N ARG A 7 58.92 -0.16 17.63
CA ARG A 7 57.67 -0.09 18.42
C ARG A 7 56.49 -0.59 17.57
N PRO A 8 55.55 -1.39 18.11
CA PRO A 8 54.34 -1.76 17.37
C PRO A 8 53.36 -0.57 17.30
N ALA A 9 52.67 -0.45 16.17
CA ALA A 9 51.60 0.51 15.95
C ALA A 9 50.39 0.20 16.85
N SER A 10 49.85 1.25 17.48
CA SER A 10 48.66 1.15 18.32
C SER A 10 47.42 1.04 17.45
N THR A 11 46.84 -0.16 17.35
CA THR A 11 45.55 -0.39 16.69
C THR A 11 44.45 0.30 17.51
N ARG A 12 43.82 1.34 16.96
CA ARG A 12 42.58 1.89 17.54
C ARG A 12 41.46 0.88 17.27
N LEU A 13 40.87 0.32 18.33
CA LEU A 13 39.59 -0.38 18.25
C LEU A 13 38.51 0.64 17.84
N SER A 14 37.95 0.50 16.65
CA SER A 14 36.64 1.08 16.35
C SER A 14 35.58 0.12 16.89
N LEU A 15 34.77 0.57 17.85
CA LEU A 15 33.46 -0.03 18.05
C LEU A 15 32.65 0.28 16.79
N GLU A 16 32.52 -0.70 15.90
CA GLU A 16 31.40 -0.69 14.97
C GLU A 16 30.14 -0.92 15.82
N SER A 17 29.31 0.11 15.91
CA SER A 17 27.92 -0.06 16.28
C SER A 17 27.32 -1.00 15.23
N LEU A 18 27.19 -2.29 15.56
CA LEU A 18 26.35 -3.22 14.83
C LEU A 18 24.95 -2.57 14.76
N GLU A 19 24.60 -2.00 13.60
CA GLU A 19 23.22 -1.65 13.32
C GLU A 19 22.36 -2.87 13.66
N ALA A 20 21.27 -2.64 14.39
CA ALA A 20 20.27 -3.68 14.59
C ALA A 20 19.82 -4.11 13.21
N ARG A 21 20.25 -5.30 12.77
CA ARG A 21 19.82 -5.92 11.52
C ARG A 21 18.31 -6.08 11.63
N GLU A 22 17.54 -5.14 11.09
CA GLU A 22 16.08 -5.18 11.10
C GLU A 22 15.67 -6.53 10.50
N VAL A 23 15.18 -7.44 11.34
CA VAL A 23 14.64 -8.70 10.88
C VAL A 23 13.25 -8.37 10.29
N PRO A 24 12.94 -8.76 9.05
CA PRO A 24 11.68 -8.37 8.42
C PRO A 24 10.47 -8.92 9.20
N ALA A 25 9.40 -8.14 9.24
CA ALA A 25 8.10 -8.60 9.72
C ALA A 25 7.57 -9.76 8.88
N ILE A 26 6.78 -10.64 9.50
CA ILE A 26 6.13 -11.75 8.81
C ILE A 26 4.89 -11.25 8.07
N ASN A 27 4.80 -11.58 6.79
CA ASN A 27 3.62 -11.36 5.97
C ASN A 27 2.69 -12.57 6.02
N ILE A 28 1.59 -12.49 6.77
CA ILE A 28 0.53 -13.51 6.79
C ILE A 28 -0.45 -13.21 5.65
N ALA A 29 -0.31 -13.95 4.55
CA ALA A 29 -1.05 -13.75 3.31
C ALA A 29 -2.33 -14.61 3.29
N ILE A 30 -3.50 -14.01 3.51
CA ILE A 30 -4.80 -14.71 3.57
C ILE A 30 -5.42 -14.97 2.18
N SER A 31 -5.58 -16.25 1.82
CA SER A 31 -6.15 -16.74 0.56
C SER A 31 -7.59 -17.18 0.72
N TYR A 32 -8.50 -16.45 0.06
CA TYR A 32 -9.91 -16.83 -0.05
C TYR A 32 -10.17 -17.69 -1.31
N GLY A 33 -9.13 -18.15 -2.00
CA GLY A 33 -9.27 -18.84 -3.30
C GLY A 33 -9.97 -20.20 -3.22
N LEU A 34 -10.17 -20.71 -2.01
CA LEU A 34 -10.92 -21.94 -1.73
C LEU A 34 -12.23 -21.68 -1.00
N ASP A 35 -12.56 -20.42 -0.69
CA ASP A 35 -13.80 -20.04 -0.02
C ASP A 35 -14.95 -19.99 -1.04
N LEU A 36 -15.36 -21.18 -1.47
CA LEU A 36 -16.48 -21.39 -2.38
C LEU A 36 -17.36 -22.47 -1.79
N ARG A 37 -18.68 -22.28 -1.79
CA ARG A 37 -19.60 -23.35 -1.35
C ARG A 37 -19.39 -24.60 -2.20
N ALA A 38 -19.61 -25.78 -1.63
CA ALA A 38 -19.46 -27.06 -2.33
C ALA A 38 -20.33 -27.20 -3.59
N ASN A 39 -21.37 -26.36 -3.74
CA ASN A 39 -22.27 -26.29 -4.90
C ASN A 39 -21.95 -25.13 -5.87
N GLY A 40 -20.84 -24.41 -5.71
CA GLY A 40 -20.40 -23.36 -6.64
C GLY A 40 -20.96 -21.95 -6.39
N GLY A 41 -21.42 -21.63 -5.18
CA GLY A 41 -21.85 -20.28 -4.77
C GLY A 41 -20.81 -19.51 -3.91
N SER A 42 -21.13 -18.27 -3.54
CA SER A 42 -20.31 -17.39 -2.68
C SER A 42 -19.93 -18.06 -1.36
N GLY A 43 -18.67 -17.94 -0.96
CA GLY A 43 -18.15 -18.51 0.29
C GLY A 43 -18.47 -17.68 1.54
N PHE A 44 -18.04 -18.18 2.69
CA PHE A 44 -18.30 -17.57 3.99
C PHE A 44 -17.80 -16.12 4.09
N PHE A 45 -16.62 -15.82 3.55
CA PHE A 45 -16.03 -14.48 3.58
C PHE A 45 -16.56 -13.54 2.49
N GLU A 46 -17.20 -14.07 1.47
CA GLU A 46 -17.94 -13.27 0.50
C GLU A 46 -19.32 -12.89 1.07
N ASP A 47 -19.96 -13.81 1.78
CA ASP A 47 -21.22 -13.57 2.49
C ASP A 47 -21.03 -12.68 3.73
N HIS A 48 -19.83 -12.68 4.32
CA HIS A 48 -19.46 -11.87 5.50
C HIS A 48 -18.19 -11.04 5.25
N PRO A 49 -18.28 -9.90 4.55
CA PRO A 49 -17.16 -8.99 4.31
C PRO A 49 -16.49 -8.48 5.60
N GLU A 50 -17.24 -8.38 6.70
CA GLU A 50 -16.76 -7.99 8.02
C GLU A 50 -15.81 -9.04 8.61
N ALA A 51 -16.10 -10.33 8.41
CA ALA A 51 -15.22 -11.44 8.78
C ALA A 51 -13.88 -11.34 8.05
N LYS A 52 -13.91 -10.95 6.78
CA LYS A 52 -12.73 -10.72 5.95
C LYS A 52 -11.86 -9.61 6.52
N ALA A 53 -12.48 -8.51 6.94
CA ALA A 53 -11.80 -7.39 7.56
C ALA A 53 -11.19 -7.79 8.93
N ALA A 54 -11.94 -8.49 9.76
CA ALA A 54 -11.47 -8.98 11.06
C ALA A 54 -10.29 -9.94 10.93
N LEU A 55 -10.38 -10.96 10.08
CA LEU A 55 -9.29 -11.92 9.86
C LEU A 55 -8.04 -11.21 9.32
N SER A 56 -8.21 -10.28 8.37
CA SER A 56 -7.09 -9.54 7.79
C SER A 56 -6.41 -8.65 8.83
N ARG A 57 -7.19 -8.06 9.75
CA ARG A 57 -6.65 -7.27 10.86
C ARG A 57 -5.85 -8.11 11.84
N VAL A 58 -6.39 -9.25 12.27
CA VAL A 58 -5.68 -10.19 13.16
C VAL A 58 -4.37 -10.67 12.53
N ALA A 59 -4.40 -11.04 11.24
CA ALA A 59 -3.22 -11.48 10.50
C ALA A 59 -2.15 -10.39 10.39
N GLN A 60 -2.56 -9.14 10.19
CA GLN A 60 -1.65 -7.99 10.19
C GLN A 60 -1.04 -7.73 11.56
N ASP A 61 -1.87 -7.68 12.61
CA ASP A 61 -1.42 -7.42 13.98
C ASP A 61 -0.37 -8.48 14.39
N LEU A 62 -0.65 -9.76 14.14
CA LEU A 62 0.28 -10.84 14.46
C LEU A 62 1.54 -10.80 13.57
N GLY A 63 1.39 -10.56 12.27
CA GLY A 63 2.52 -10.44 11.35
C GLY A 63 3.49 -9.30 11.69
N GLN A 64 2.98 -8.20 12.27
CA GLN A 64 3.80 -7.07 12.73
C GLN A 64 4.49 -7.35 14.07
N MET A 65 3.90 -8.20 14.93
CA MET A 65 4.50 -8.61 16.20
C MET A 65 5.61 -9.65 16.02
N LEU A 66 5.62 -10.38 14.89
CA LEU A 66 6.55 -11.46 14.63
C LEU A 66 7.54 -11.09 13.54
N THR A 67 8.81 -11.33 13.80
CA THR A 67 9.89 -11.19 12.82
C THR A 67 10.68 -12.50 12.76
N ALA A 68 11.10 -12.86 11.54
CA ALA A 68 12.03 -13.95 11.29
C ALA A 68 12.72 -13.73 9.94
N ASN A 69 13.68 -14.59 9.61
CA ASN A 69 14.32 -14.58 8.29
C ASN A 69 14.01 -15.90 7.56
N LEU A 70 12.76 -16.03 7.12
CA LEU A 70 12.29 -17.19 6.37
C LEU A 70 12.66 -17.04 4.90
N SER A 71 13.47 -17.95 4.40
CA SER A 71 13.82 -18.07 2.97
C SER A 71 12.57 -18.33 2.12
N ALA A 72 12.60 -17.88 0.86
CA ALA A 72 11.56 -18.22 -0.11
C ALA A 72 11.59 -19.72 -0.44
N ILE A 73 10.43 -20.28 -0.77
CA ILE A 73 10.29 -21.62 -1.35
C ILE A 73 9.94 -21.42 -2.83
N THR A 74 10.91 -21.61 -3.70
CA THR A 74 10.76 -21.42 -5.16
C THR A 74 11.32 -22.66 -5.87
N PRO A 75 10.45 -23.59 -6.31
CA PRO A 75 10.86 -24.78 -7.03
C PRO A 75 11.56 -24.41 -8.34
N SER A 76 12.71 -25.01 -8.59
CA SER A 76 13.49 -24.79 -9.80
C SER A 76 14.41 -25.99 -10.08
N GLY A 77 14.75 -26.19 -11.36
CA GLY A 77 15.54 -27.35 -11.78
C GLY A 77 14.85 -28.67 -11.43
N GLY A 78 15.60 -29.62 -10.85
CA GLY A 78 15.08 -30.90 -10.38
C GLY A 78 14.40 -30.89 -9.00
N ASN A 79 14.29 -29.73 -8.36
CA ASN A 79 13.67 -29.60 -7.04
C ASN A 79 12.15 -29.43 -7.17
N SER A 80 11.39 -30.26 -6.45
CA SER A 80 9.92 -30.18 -6.41
C SER A 80 9.39 -30.37 -5.00
N TRP A 81 8.15 -29.94 -4.76
CA TRP A 81 7.47 -30.16 -3.49
C TRP A 81 5.95 -30.10 -3.63
N SER A 82 5.26 -30.50 -2.57
CA SER A 82 3.82 -30.44 -2.45
C SER A 82 3.47 -29.83 -1.09
N ALA A 83 2.61 -28.81 -1.11
CA ALA A 83 2.07 -28.15 0.06
C ALA A 83 0.73 -28.81 0.42
N GLY A 84 0.70 -29.56 1.52
CA GLY A 84 -0.47 -30.33 1.96
C GLY A 84 -1.20 -29.64 3.11
N PHE A 85 -2.52 -29.55 3.06
CA PHE A 85 -3.34 -28.95 4.12
C PHE A 85 -4.79 -29.45 4.02
N TYR A 86 -5.61 -29.16 5.03
CA TYR A 86 -7.04 -29.45 4.94
C TYR A 86 -7.77 -28.30 4.25
N ASN A 87 -8.48 -28.59 3.16
CA ASN A 87 -9.28 -27.60 2.47
C ASN A 87 -10.33 -27.02 3.44
N PRO A 88 -10.39 -25.68 3.60
CA PRO A 88 -11.16 -25.07 4.68
C PRO A 88 -12.67 -25.25 4.52
N VAL A 89 -13.17 -25.41 3.30
CA VAL A 89 -14.60 -25.61 3.04
C VAL A 89 -15.00 -27.08 3.09
N THR A 90 -14.18 -27.99 2.56
CA THR A 90 -14.55 -29.42 2.50
C THR A 90 -14.08 -30.24 3.69
N GLY A 91 -13.12 -29.73 4.47
CA GLY A 91 -12.45 -30.47 5.54
C GLY A 91 -11.58 -31.64 5.06
N ARG A 92 -11.39 -31.81 3.74
CA ARG A 92 -10.61 -32.90 3.16
C ARG A 92 -9.16 -32.49 2.92
N ALA A 93 -8.24 -33.44 3.01
CA ALA A 93 -6.85 -33.20 2.66
C ALA A 93 -6.73 -32.76 1.19
N GLN A 94 -5.93 -31.73 0.95
CA GLN A 94 -5.65 -31.15 -0.34
C GLN A 94 -4.15 -30.89 -0.45
N ASN A 95 -3.63 -31.00 -1.67
CA ASN A 95 -2.23 -30.75 -1.97
C ASN A 95 -2.12 -29.74 -3.11
N ILE A 96 -1.18 -28.80 -3.00
CA ILE A 96 -0.80 -27.90 -4.09
C ILE A 96 0.64 -28.23 -4.49
N SER A 97 0.80 -28.70 -5.72
CA SER A 97 2.11 -29.03 -6.26
C SER A 97 2.90 -27.77 -6.60
N ASN A 98 4.17 -27.74 -6.19
CA ASN A 98 5.14 -26.69 -6.50
C ASN A 98 4.64 -25.28 -6.21
N LEU A 99 3.97 -25.10 -5.06
CA LEU A 99 3.57 -23.79 -4.59
C LEU A 99 4.80 -22.86 -4.47
N ASN A 100 4.67 -21.61 -4.91
CA ASN A 100 5.69 -20.59 -4.70
C ASN A 100 5.35 -19.81 -3.43
N VAL A 101 6.30 -19.71 -2.51
CA VAL A 101 6.14 -18.94 -1.27
C VAL A 101 7.28 -17.95 -1.16
N ALA A 102 6.96 -16.66 -1.11
CA ALA A 102 7.96 -15.60 -0.98
C ALA A 102 8.67 -15.67 0.39
N ALA A 103 9.85 -15.06 0.48
CA ALA A 103 10.54 -14.89 1.76
C ALA A 103 9.64 -14.17 2.78
N ASN A 104 9.75 -14.56 4.06
CA ASN A 104 8.96 -14.01 5.17
C ASN A 104 7.43 -14.00 4.96
N THR A 105 6.92 -14.82 4.04
CA THR A 105 5.48 -14.94 3.76
C THR A 105 4.96 -16.28 4.24
N ILE A 106 3.79 -16.28 4.87
CA ILE A 106 3.01 -17.46 5.28
C ILE A 106 1.67 -17.39 4.56
N ILE A 107 1.35 -18.39 3.73
CA ILE A 107 0.09 -18.39 2.96
C ILE A 107 -0.99 -19.14 3.75
N VAL A 108 -2.12 -18.49 4.00
CA VAL A 108 -3.21 -19.06 4.81
C VAL A 108 -4.47 -19.21 3.97
N TYR A 109 -4.85 -20.44 3.63
CA TYR A 109 -6.09 -20.71 2.90
C TYR A 109 -7.28 -20.71 3.85
N VAL A 110 -8.28 -19.87 3.59
CA VAL A 110 -9.43 -19.70 4.48
C VAL A 110 -10.75 -19.99 3.79
N GLY A 111 -11.74 -20.34 4.60
CA GLY A 111 -13.12 -20.55 4.17
C GLY A 111 -14.01 -20.92 5.35
N GLY A 112 -15.28 -21.16 5.08
CA GLY A 112 -16.23 -21.62 6.09
C GLY A 112 -16.89 -22.96 5.74
N ARG A 113 -17.23 -23.73 6.77
CA ARG A 113 -18.07 -24.92 6.68
C ARG A 113 -18.75 -25.21 8.00
N ALA A 114 -19.89 -25.91 7.98
CA ALA A 114 -20.53 -26.35 9.22
C ALA A 114 -19.61 -27.32 9.99
N MET A 115 -19.45 -27.10 11.30
CA MET A 115 -18.62 -27.95 12.17
C MET A 115 -19.46 -28.63 13.26
N PRO A 116 -19.29 -29.94 13.49
CA PRO A 116 -20.02 -30.64 14.54
C PRO A 116 -19.39 -30.37 15.92
N GLY A 117 -20.20 -30.47 16.99
CA GLY A 117 -19.70 -30.57 18.36
C GLY A 117 -19.25 -29.24 19.00
N GLY A 118 -19.72 -28.09 18.51
CA GLY A 118 -19.44 -26.78 19.11
C GLY A 118 -18.04 -26.24 18.82
N THR A 119 -17.38 -26.75 17.78
CA THR A 119 -16.08 -26.23 17.30
C THR A 119 -16.31 -24.98 16.46
N ALA A 120 -15.93 -23.81 16.97
CA ALA A 120 -16.14 -22.54 16.27
C ALA A 120 -15.20 -22.37 15.06
N ALA A 121 -13.97 -22.89 15.13
CA ALA A 121 -13.03 -22.87 14.03
C ALA A 121 -11.99 -23.99 14.13
N GLN A 122 -11.26 -24.20 13.05
CA GLN A 122 -10.14 -25.13 12.99
C GLN A 122 -9.06 -24.55 12.09
N GLY A 123 -7.85 -24.40 12.63
CA GLY A 123 -6.70 -23.90 11.90
C GLY A 123 -5.41 -24.61 12.28
N GLY A 124 -4.43 -24.54 11.38
CA GLY A 124 -3.12 -25.13 11.63
C GLY A 124 -2.15 -25.01 10.46
N PRO A 125 -0.87 -25.31 10.68
CA PRO A 125 0.13 -25.31 9.65
C PRO A 125 -0.10 -26.46 8.66
N GLY A 126 0.24 -26.22 7.40
CA GLY A 126 0.23 -27.25 6.37
C GLY A 126 1.43 -28.18 6.47
N GLY A 127 1.23 -29.44 6.11
CA GLY A 127 2.31 -30.40 5.86
C GLY A 127 2.98 -30.16 4.50
N TYR A 128 4.01 -30.96 4.23
CA TYR A 128 4.73 -30.90 2.97
C TYR A 128 5.36 -32.26 2.60
N GLY A 129 5.56 -32.47 1.31
CA GLY A 129 6.46 -33.48 0.77
C GLY A 129 7.41 -32.84 -0.25
N TRP A 130 8.66 -33.27 -0.35
CA TRP A 130 9.63 -32.68 -1.26
C TRP A 130 10.54 -33.74 -1.90
N SER A 131 11.08 -33.41 -3.07
CA SER A 131 12.08 -34.21 -3.78
C SER A 131 13.14 -33.29 -4.40
N GLY A 132 14.38 -33.76 -4.46
CA GLY A 132 15.52 -32.99 -4.97
C GLY A 132 16.72 -33.01 -4.02
N THR A 133 17.45 -31.90 -3.97
CA THR A 133 18.68 -31.80 -3.17
C THR A 133 18.40 -31.68 -1.65
N ALA A 134 19.38 -32.04 -0.82
CA ALA A 134 19.27 -31.85 0.64
C ALA A 134 19.09 -30.37 1.04
N ALA A 135 19.76 -29.44 0.35
CA ALA A 135 19.60 -28.01 0.58
C ALA A 135 18.16 -27.53 0.27
N TRP A 136 17.53 -28.10 -0.75
CA TRP A 136 16.12 -27.87 -1.06
C TRP A 136 15.21 -28.41 0.06
N GLY A 137 15.47 -29.63 0.53
CA GLY A 137 14.74 -30.18 1.67
C GLY A 137 14.79 -29.29 2.91
N ASN A 138 15.97 -28.75 3.24
CA ASN A 138 16.13 -27.81 4.35
C ASN A 138 15.34 -26.51 4.12
N THR A 139 15.26 -26.02 2.88
CA THR A 139 14.49 -24.83 2.51
C THR A 139 12.99 -25.06 2.73
N VAL A 140 12.45 -26.21 2.30
CA VAL A 140 11.02 -26.54 2.48
C VAL A 140 10.68 -26.71 3.98
N GLN A 141 11.56 -27.36 4.75
CA GLN A 141 11.31 -27.70 6.16
C GLN A 141 11.50 -26.53 7.12
N SER A 142 12.65 -25.85 7.03
CA SER A 142 13.08 -24.86 8.03
C SER A 142 13.11 -23.44 7.46
N ARG A 143 13.12 -23.30 6.14
CA ARG A 143 13.29 -22.02 5.44
C ARG A 143 14.54 -21.26 5.91
N GLY A 144 15.59 -21.96 6.35
CA GLY A 144 16.81 -21.34 6.86
C GLY A 144 16.63 -20.66 8.23
N TRP A 145 15.55 -20.98 8.95
CA TRP A 145 15.26 -20.45 10.28
C TRP A 145 15.45 -21.52 11.35
N ASN A 146 16.01 -21.12 12.50
CA ASN A 146 16.31 -22.04 13.61
C ASN A 146 15.13 -22.24 14.58
N GLY A 147 14.06 -21.46 14.45
CA GLY A 147 12.80 -21.63 15.18
C GLY A 147 11.77 -22.45 14.42
N PHE A 148 10.52 -22.42 14.88
CA PHE A 148 9.41 -22.93 14.11
C PHE A 148 9.27 -22.15 12.79
N ALA A 149 9.06 -22.86 11.69
CA ALA A 149 8.85 -22.29 10.38
C ALA A 149 7.73 -23.06 9.68
N THR A 150 6.91 -22.32 8.93
CA THR A 150 5.90 -22.91 8.06
C THR A 150 5.87 -22.18 6.72
N TRP A 151 5.42 -22.89 5.68
CA TRP A 151 5.08 -22.27 4.40
C TRP A 151 3.73 -21.57 4.45
N GLY A 152 2.83 -22.03 5.33
CA GLY A 152 1.42 -21.72 5.28
C GLY A 152 0.55 -22.78 5.95
N GLY A 153 -0.74 -22.74 5.65
CA GLY A 153 -1.72 -23.66 6.21
C GLY A 153 -3.13 -23.25 5.84
N SER A 154 -4.10 -23.64 6.66
CA SER A 154 -5.49 -23.26 6.46
C SER A 154 -6.22 -22.99 7.76
N LEU A 155 -7.25 -22.15 7.66
CA LEU A 155 -8.21 -21.83 8.73
C LEU A 155 -9.62 -22.03 8.18
N ALA A 156 -10.45 -22.75 8.93
CA ALA A 156 -11.85 -22.93 8.62
C ALA A 156 -12.71 -22.41 9.76
N PHE A 157 -13.78 -21.71 9.45
CA PHE A 157 -14.71 -21.15 10.43
C PHE A 157 -16.07 -21.82 10.32
N ASP A 158 -16.73 -22.05 11.45
CA ASP A 158 -18.05 -22.66 11.47
C ASP A 158 -19.08 -21.71 10.88
N THR A 159 -19.72 -22.10 9.79
CA THR A 159 -20.78 -21.30 9.15
C THR A 159 -22.09 -21.27 9.95
N THR A 160 -22.21 -22.09 11.00
CA THR A 160 -23.42 -22.19 11.82
C THR A 160 -23.32 -21.42 13.15
N GLU A 161 -22.13 -20.90 13.45
CA GLU A 161 -21.87 -20.15 14.68
C GLU A 161 -22.47 -18.73 14.61
N ASN A 162 -22.95 -18.23 15.76
CA ASN A 162 -23.51 -16.89 15.87
C ASN A 162 -22.38 -15.86 16.04
N TRP A 163 -21.78 -15.44 14.93
CA TRP A 163 -20.58 -14.61 14.94
C TRP A 163 -20.83 -13.12 15.16
N HIS A 164 -20.00 -12.53 16.01
CA HIS A 164 -19.70 -11.10 15.96
C HIS A 164 -18.43 -10.84 15.14
N PHE A 165 -18.56 -10.12 14.02
CA PHE A 165 -17.46 -9.81 13.11
C PHE A 165 -16.80 -8.44 13.36
N GLY A 166 -17.27 -7.68 14.35
CA GLY A 166 -16.76 -6.34 14.59
C GLY A 166 -15.26 -6.30 14.90
N LEU A 167 -14.57 -5.24 14.46
CA LEU A 167 -13.17 -4.99 14.84
C LEU A 167 -13.01 -4.53 16.29
N THR A 168 -14.11 -4.12 16.92
CA THR A 168 -14.18 -3.73 18.33
C THR A 168 -15.29 -4.52 19.03
N THR A 169 -15.38 -4.40 20.35
CA THR A 169 -16.47 -4.95 21.16
C THR A 169 -17.78 -4.17 21.03
N ALA A 170 -17.83 -3.09 20.23
CA ALA A 170 -19.07 -2.36 20.02
C ALA A 170 -20.08 -3.26 19.29
N GLY A 171 -21.25 -3.44 19.90
CA GLY A 171 -22.31 -4.31 19.38
C GLY A 171 -22.08 -5.80 19.59
N LEU A 172 -21.06 -6.22 20.36
CA LEU A 172 -20.87 -7.62 20.72
C LEU A 172 -21.92 -8.03 21.78
N ASP A 173 -22.85 -8.89 21.39
CA ASP A 173 -23.90 -9.37 22.28
C ASP A 173 -23.47 -10.59 23.10
N SER A 174 -24.13 -10.80 24.25
CA SER A 174 -23.77 -11.87 25.19
C SER A 174 -23.96 -13.29 24.65
N ASN A 175 -24.67 -13.46 23.53
CA ASN A 175 -24.93 -14.73 22.85
C ASN A 175 -24.13 -14.88 21.53
N GLU A 176 -23.21 -13.96 21.24
CA GLU A 176 -22.38 -14.02 20.04
C GLU A 176 -20.97 -14.51 20.37
N THR A 177 -20.39 -15.27 19.44
CA THR A 177 -19.00 -15.69 19.49
C THR A 177 -18.14 -14.69 18.73
N ASP A 178 -17.06 -14.26 19.35
CA ASP A 178 -16.21 -13.20 18.84
C ASP A 178 -15.24 -13.70 17.75
N PHE A 179 -15.49 -13.34 16.49
CA PHE A 179 -14.72 -13.85 15.36
C PHE A 179 -13.25 -13.44 15.40
N TYR A 180 -12.94 -12.21 15.83
CA TYR A 180 -11.56 -11.73 15.93
C TYR A 180 -10.75 -12.58 16.91
N THR A 181 -11.33 -12.91 18.07
CA THR A 181 -10.70 -13.75 19.08
C THR A 181 -10.42 -15.15 18.54
N VAL A 182 -11.41 -15.77 17.89
CA VAL A 182 -11.25 -17.11 17.32
C VAL A 182 -10.24 -17.11 16.17
N ALA A 183 -10.27 -16.10 15.28
CA ALA A 183 -9.27 -15.98 14.23
C ALA A 183 -7.84 -15.81 14.78
N ALA A 184 -7.66 -15.08 15.89
CA ALA A 184 -6.37 -14.96 16.57
C ALA A 184 -5.92 -16.31 17.12
N HIS A 185 -6.82 -17.03 17.79
CA HIS A 185 -6.58 -18.38 18.31
C HIS A 185 -6.07 -19.34 17.22
N GLU A 186 -6.79 -19.43 16.10
CA GLU A 186 -6.41 -20.33 15.01
C GLU A 186 -5.10 -19.93 14.32
N LEU A 187 -4.80 -18.63 14.25
CA LEU A 187 -3.49 -18.17 13.77
C LEU A 187 -2.37 -18.54 14.75
N GLY A 188 -2.63 -18.57 16.05
CA GLY A 188 -1.69 -19.09 17.05
C GLY A 188 -1.32 -20.54 16.79
N HIS A 189 -2.32 -21.39 16.48
CA HIS A 189 -2.08 -22.76 16.04
C HIS A 189 -1.29 -22.84 14.75
N LEU A 190 -1.65 -22.04 13.74
CA LEU A 190 -0.95 -22.00 12.46
C LEU A 190 0.53 -21.62 12.61
N ILE A 191 0.85 -20.76 13.59
CA ILE A 191 2.20 -20.25 13.87
C ILE A 191 2.94 -21.06 14.95
N GLY A 192 2.39 -22.19 15.36
CA GLY A 192 3.13 -23.26 16.03
C GLY A 192 2.73 -23.53 17.48
N ILE A 193 1.82 -22.77 18.07
CA ILE A 193 1.30 -23.06 19.41
C ILE A 193 0.44 -24.32 19.33
N GLY A 194 0.74 -25.34 20.13
CA GLY A 194 0.01 -26.62 20.10
C GLY A 194 0.31 -27.54 18.92
N THR A 195 0.90 -27.02 17.83
CA THR A 195 1.09 -27.77 16.58
C THR A 195 2.56 -28.05 16.24
N SER A 196 3.49 -27.35 16.88
CA SER A 196 4.93 -27.47 16.59
C SER A 196 5.67 -28.45 17.52
N THR A 197 6.81 -28.96 17.05
CA THR A 197 7.74 -29.72 17.89
C THR A 197 8.42 -28.84 18.93
N GLN A 198 8.64 -27.57 18.62
CA GLN A 198 9.16 -26.56 19.54
C GLN A 198 8.22 -26.34 20.73
N TRP A 199 6.91 -26.41 20.51
CA TRP A 199 5.91 -26.38 21.57
C TRP A 199 5.93 -27.68 22.40
N THR A 200 5.69 -28.81 21.74
CA THR A 200 5.53 -30.11 22.43
C THR A 200 6.78 -30.55 23.19
N SER A 201 7.97 -30.24 22.67
CA SER A 201 9.24 -30.53 23.36
C SER A 201 9.40 -29.80 24.70
N LYS A 202 8.64 -28.72 24.93
CA LYS A 202 8.61 -27.92 26.15
C LYS A 202 7.45 -28.26 27.09
N ILE A 203 6.69 -29.33 26.83
CA ILE A 203 5.67 -29.81 27.77
C ILE A 203 6.27 -30.87 28.69
N ARG A 204 6.10 -30.70 30.01
CA ARG A 204 6.45 -31.69 31.05
C ARG A 204 5.36 -31.73 32.10
N ASN A 205 4.84 -32.92 32.40
CA ASN A 205 3.84 -33.16 33.45
C ASN A 205 2.63 -32.22 33.39
N GLY A 206 2.06 -31.99 32.20
CA GLY A 206 0.89 -31.11 32.01
C GLY A 206 1.19 -29.62 32.10
N THR A 207 2.46 -29.21 32.04
CA THR A 207 2.86 -27.80 32.05
C THR A 207 3.85 -27.48 30.93
N PHE A 208 3.82 -26.26 30.44
CA PHE A 208 4.79 -25.70 29.50
C PHE A 208 5.93 -25.04 30.27
N ILE A 209 7.16 -25.43 29.92
CA ILE A 209 8.39 -25.03 30.61
C ILE A 209 9.32 -24.18 29.73
N GLY A 210 8.78 -23.49 28.73
CA GLY A 210 9.54 -22.52 27.94
C GLY A 210 9.98 -21.33 28.79
N THR A 211 11.25 -20.94 28.66
CA THR A 211 11.88 -19.92 29.52
C THR A 211 11.14 -18.59 29.48
N ASN A 212 10.67 -18.16 28.31
CA ASN A 212 9.99 -16.87 28.16
C ASN A 212 8.57 -16.93 28.73
N ALA A 213 7.79 -17.95 28.39
CA ALA A 213 6.43 -18.14 28.89
C ALA A 213 6.42 -18.32 30.41
N VAL A 214 7.36 -19.09 30.97
CA VAL A 214 7.52 -19.26 32.42
C VAL A 214 7.81 -17.93 33.10
N ALA A 215 8.69 -17.11 32.54
CA ALA A 215 8.99 -15.79 33.07
C ALA A 215 7.78 -14.84 33.01
N ALA A 216 7.02 -14.87 31.92
CA ALA A 216 5.83 -14.04 31.74
C ALA A 216 4.65 -14.45 32.66
N TYR A 217 4.54 -15.74 32.99
CA TYR A 217 3.49 -16.27 33.87
C TYR A 217 3.88 -16.24 35.36
N GLY A 218 5.18 -16.30 35.67
CA GLY A 218 5.70 -16.42 37.03
C GLY A 218 5.91 -17.88 37.51
N GLY A 219 5.93 -18.86 36.60
CA GLY A 219 6.09 -20.27 36.91
C GLY A 219 5.79 -21.19 35.72
N ALA A 220 5.85 -22.52 35.94
CA ALA A 220 5.44 -23.48 34.92
C ALA A 220 3.98 -23.23 34.51
N VAL A 221 3.73 -23.11 33.20
CA VAL A 221 2.43 -22.65 32.68
C VAL A 221 1.50 -23.86 32.50
N PRO A 222 0.31 -23.90 33.09
CA PRO A 222 -0.63 -25.00 32.88
C PRO A 222 -0.99 -25.18 31.39
N VAL A 223 -1.03 -26.43 30.94
CA VAL A 223 -1.44 -26.83 29.59
C VAL A 223 -2.66 -27.74 29.71
N SER A 224 -3.59 -27.62 28.79
CA SER A 224 -4.77 -28.49 28.71
C SER A 224 -4.39 -29.96 28.49
N SER A 225 -5.34 -30.87 28.74
CA SER A 225 -5.13 -32.32 28.59
C SER A 225 -4.82 -32.75 27.15
N ASP A 226 -5.29 -31.99 26.15
CA ASP A 226 -4.97 -32.21 24.73
C ASP A 226 -3.53 -31.82 24.35
N SER A 227 -2.78 -31.19 25.27
CA SER A 227 -1.42 -30.70 25.06
C SER A 227 -1.26 -29.65 23.95
N ALA A 228 -2.37 -29.09 23.44
CA ALA A 228 -2.39 -28.13 22.34
C ALA A 228 -2.69 -26.69 22.78
N HIS A 229 -3.28 -26.51 23.96
CA HIS A 229 -3.73 -25.22 24.47
C HIS A 229 -3.14 -24.89 25.85
N TRP A 230 -3.30 -23.64 26.26
CA TRP A 230 -3.17 -23.31 27.67
C TRP A 230 -4.23 -24.03 28.52
N GLY A 231 -3.98 -24.14 29.82
CA GLY A 231 -4.99 -24.64 30.75
C GLY A 231 -6.30 -23.85 30.65
N THR A 232 -7.44 -24.51 30.82
CA THR A 232 -8.75 -23.85 30.78
C THR A 232 -8.84 -22.74 31.84
N GLY A 233 -9.29 -21.57 31.42
CA GLY A 233 -9.43 -20.38 32.25
C GLY A 233 -8.13 -19.64 32.54
N LEU A 234 -7.04 -19.95 31.83
CA LEU A 234 -5.72 -19.35 32.10
C LEU A 234 -5.73 -17.85 31.80
N LYS A 235 -5.19 -17.08 32.75
CA LYS A 235 -5.05 -15.62 32.63
C LYS A 235 -3.59 -15.19 32.72
N SER A 236 -3.26 -14.15 31.98
CA SER A 236 -2.01 -13.39 32.13
C SER A 236 -2.39 -11.93 32.41
N ASN A 237 -1.89 -11.38 33.52
CA ASN A 237 -2.23 -10.02 33.99
C ASN A 237 -3.75 -9.75 34.07
N GLY A 238 -4.52 -10.74 34.52
CA GLY A 238 -5.98 -10.62 34.69
C GLY A 238 -6.81 -10.80 33.41
N GLN A 239 -6.16 -10.89 32.24
CA GLN A 239 -6.82 -11.15 30.95
C GLN A 239 -6.72 -12.63 30.59
N TYR A 240 -7.80 -13.21 30.06
CA TYR A 240 -7.76 -14.58 29.54
C TYR A 240 -6.81 -14.67 28.34
N ALA A 241 -5.98 -15.70 28.33
CA ALA A 241 -5.09 -15.96 27.22
C ALA A 241 -5.90 -16.30 25.95
N VAL A 242 -5.38 -15.90 24.78
CA VAL A 242 -6.03 -16.19 23.50
C VAL A 242 -6.04 -17.70 23.27
N MET A 243 -4.94 -18.39 23.61
CA MET A 243 -4.79 -19.84 23.41
C MET A 243 -5.42 -20.69 24.52
N ASP A 244 -6.38 -20.15 25.27
CA ASP A 244 -7.27 -20.93 26.14
C ASP A 244 -8.29 -21.67 25.27
N PRO A 245 -8.54 -22.97 25.49
CA PRO A 245 -9.44 -23.78 24.65
C PRO A 245 -10.92 -23.40 24.78
N THR A 246 -11.26 -22.50 25.69
CA THR A 246 -12.65 -22.09 25.95
C THR A 246 -12.83 -20.59 25.77
N LEU A 247 -13.83 -20.21 24.96
CA LEU A 247 -14.29 -18.84 24.81
C LEU A 247 -15.75 -18.76 25.24
N SER A 248 -16.07 -17.88 26.19
CA SER A 248 -17.47 -17.56 26.50
C SER A 248 -17.98 -16.56 25.47
N GLN A 249 -19.24 -16.70 25.06
CA GLN A 249 -19.92 -15.72 24.21
C GLN A 249 -19.92 -14.33 24.85
N GLY A 250 -19.96 -13.28 24.03
CA GLY A 250 -19.90 -11.89 24.45
C GLY A 250 -18.51 -11.42 24.93
N GLN A 251 -17.44 -12.17 24.65
CA GLN A 251 -16.08 -11.81 25.10
C GLN A 251 -15.09 -11.65 23.94
N ARG A 252 -14.38 -10.51 23.93
CA ARG A 252 -13.18 -10.28 23.12
C ARG A 252 -11.94 -10.63 23.94
N ARG A 253 -11.02 -11.38 23.35
CA ARG A 253 -9.66 -11.58 23.86
C ARG A 253 -8.64 -11.12 22.83
N THR A 254 -7.51 -10.63 23.32
CA THR A 254 -6.38 -10.18 22.51
C THR A 254 -5.10 -10.80 23.06
N TRP A 255 -4.06 -10.89 22.25
CA TRP A 255 -2.79 -11.48 22.63
C TRP A 255 -2.29 -10.97 23.98
N THR A 256 -2.12 -11.89 24.94
CA THR A 256 -1.58 -11.54 26.26
C THR A 256 -0.06 -11.55 26.24
N SER A 257 0.58 -11.00 27.29
CA SER A 257 2.04 -11.11 27.47
C SER A 257 2.52 -12.57 27.49
N LEU A 258 1.69 -13.49 27.98
CA LEU A 258 1.99 -14.93 27.97
C LEU A 258 1.95 -15.50 26.54
N ASP A 259 0.91 -15.17 25.77
CA ASP A 259 0.79 -15.63 24.38
C ASP A 259 1.94 -15.10 23.51
N LEU A 260 2.37 -13.85 23.75
CA LEU A 260 3.52 -13.28 23.06
C LEU A 260 4.84 -13.91 23.51
N ALA A 261 4.97 -14.27 24.79
CA ALA A 261 6.18 -14.89 25.32
C ALA A 261 6.40 -16.29 24.75
N VAL A 262 5.33 -17.08 24.53
CA VAL A 262 5.48 -18.41 23.94
C VAL A 262 6.00 -18.37 22.51
N PHE A 263 5.64 -17.36 21.70
CA PHE A 263 6.23 -17.23 20.36
C PHE A 263 7.77 -17.13 20.40
N ARG A 264 8.35 -16.48 21.42
CA ARG A 264 9.81 -16.48 21.63
C ARG A 264 10.36 -17.86 21.95
N ASP A 265 9.64 -18.65 22.75
CA ASP A 265 10.00 -20.03 23.04
C ASP A 265 9.90 -20.95 21.82
N LEU A 266 9.02 -20.64 20.86
CA LEU A 266 8.95 -21.31 19.57
C LEU A 266 10.05 -20.86 18.59
N GLY A 267 10.85 -19.87 18.98
CA GLY A 267 11.97 -19.36 18.20
C GLY A 267 11.58 -18.23 17.25
N TRP A 268 10.45 -17.55 17.45
CA TRP A 268 10.14 -16.28 16.77
C TRP A 268 10.82 -15.12 17.48
N VAL A 269 11.18 -14.07 16.73
CA VAL A 269 11.57 -12.79 17.33
C VAL A 269 10.31 -11.95 17.47
N VAL A 270 9.96 -11.60 18.71
CA VAL A 270 8.73 -10.87 19.03
C VAL A 270 9.07 -9.42 19.38
N SER A 271 8.68 -8.50 18.50
CA SER A 271 8.75 -7.06 18.74
C SER A 271 7.70 -6.65 19.78
N SER A 272 8.05 -5.73 20.66
CA SER A 272 7.04 -5.06 21.49
C SER A 272 6.07 -4.33 20.55
N PRO A 273 4.75 -4.38 20.77
CA PRO A 273 3.84 -3.54 20.00
C PRO A 273 4.29 -2.09 20.20
N VAL A 274 4.63 -1.41 19.11
CA VAL A 274 4.89 0.03 19.13
C VAL A 274 3.59 0.65 19.61
N SER A 275 3.60 1.23 20.80
CA SER A 275 2.42 1.95 21.28
C SER A 275 2.14 3.07 20.27
N PRO A 276 0.88 3.30 19.86
CA PRO A 276 0.58 4.55 19.17
C PRO A 276 1.08 5.71 20.05
N PRO A 277 1.61 6.79 19.47
CA PRO A 277 2.05 7.93 20.27
C PRO A 277 0.90 8.35 21.17
N VAL A 278 1.14 8.31 22.48
CA VAL A 278 0.16 8.75 23.47
C VAL A 278 -0.04 10.24 23.24
N SER A 279 -1.22 10.63 22.73
CA SER A 279 -1.61 12.03 22.64
C SER A 279 -1.51 12.64 24.05
N PRO A 280 -0.79 13.76 24.23
CA PRO A 280 -0.78 14.43 25.53
C PRO A 280 -2.21 14.87 25.88
N PRO A 281 -2.59 14.87 27.18
CA PRO A 281 -3.91 15.30 27.59
C PRO A 281 -4.12 16.78 27.19
N PRO A 282 -5.36 17.17 26.84
CA PRO A 282 -5.62 18.53 26.39
C PRO A 282 -5.28 19.54 27.51
N PRO A 283 -4.67 20.70 27.18
CA PRO A 283 -4.39 21.71 28.19
C PRO A 283 -5.70 22.27 28.74
N VAL A 284 -5.77 22.39 30.07
CA VAL A 284 -6.86 23.10 30.74
C VAL A 284 -6.62 24.60 30.56
N SER A 285 -7.54 25.29 29.87
CA SER A 285 -7.44 26.73 29.61
C SER A 285 -7.65 27.56 30.90
N PRO A 286 -6.78 28.53 31.23
CA PRO A 286 -7.07 29.55 32.24
C PRO A 286 -7.97 30.67 31.69
N PRO A 287 -8.65 31.48 32.54
CA PRO A 287 -9.65 32.44 32.10
C PRO A 287 -9.01 33.67 31.42
N VAL A 288 -9.66 34.12 30.35
CA VAL A 288 -9.22 35.23 29.47
C VAL A 288 -9.58 36.58 30.09
N SER A 289 -8.65 37.55 30.03
CA SER A 289 -8.91 38.99 30.22
C SER A 289 -8.86 39.73 28.86
N PRO A 290 -9.63 40.81 28.65
CA PRO A 290 -9.76 41.44 27.33
C PRO A 290 -8.59 42.37 26.96
N PRO A 291 -8.29 42.57 25.65
CA PRO A 291 -7.17 43.38 25.19
C PRO A 291 -7.52 44.88 25.00
N PRO A 292 -6.51 45.79 24.98
CA PRO A 292 -6.69 47.23 24.78
C PRO A 292 -6.75 47.63 23.27
N PRO A 293 -7.13 48.88 22.94
CA PRO A 293 -7.56 49.28 21.60
C PRO A 293 -6.41 49.58 20.61
N VAL A 294 -6.71 49.34 19.33
CA VAL A 294 -5.82 49.36 18.16
C VAL A 294 -5.78 50.75 17.50
N THR A 295 -4.60 51.21 17.05
CA THR A 295 -4.42 52.37 16.14
C THR A 295 -4.40 51.94 14.66
N PRO A 296 -4.86 52.78 13.71
CA PRO A 296 -5.07 52.39 12.31
C PRO A 296 -3.76 52.22 11.50
N PRO A 297 -3.75 51.36 10.46
CA PRO A 297 -2.53 50.99 9.74
C PRO A 297 -2.15 51.99 8.63
N VAL A 298 -0.85 52.12 8.39
CA VAL A 298 -0.26 52.78 7.21
C VAL A 298 -0.18 51.77 6.07
N SER A 299 -0.59 52.19 4.87
CA SER A 299 -0.63 51.37 3.65
C SER A 299 0.75 50.85 3.22
N PRO A 300 0.89 49.56 2.82
CA PRO A 300 2.12 49.04 2.24
C PRO A 300 2.31 49.49 0.77
N PRO A 301 3.55 49.48 0.25
CA PRO A 301 3.83 49.85 -1.14
C PRO A 301 3.26 48.81 -2.12
N PRO A 302 3.08 49.16 -3.41
CA PRO A 302 2.49 48.26 -4.39
C PRO A 302 3.38 47.03 -4.57
N VAL A 303 2.82 45.86 -4.31
CA VAL A 303 3.45 44.58 -4.60
C VAL A 303 3.39 44.37 -6.11
N SER A 304 4.53 44.04 -6.72
CA SER A 304 4.59 43.58 -8.10
C SER A 304 3.62 42.41 -8.31
N PRO A 305 2.93 42.30 -9.46
CA PRO A 305 2.05 41.17 -9.73
C PRO A 305 2.80 39.84 -9.57
N PRO A 306 2.16 38.79 -9.02
CA PRO A 306 2.77 37.48 -8.94
C PRO A 306 3.22 37.01 -10.33
N ALA A 307 4.37 36.34 -10.37
CA ALA A 307 4.85 35.68 -11.58
C ALA A 307 3.73 34.77 -12.12
N VAL A 308 3.41 34.92 -13.40
CA VAL A 308 2.44 34.08 -14.10
C VAL A 308 2.90 32.62 -13.94
N VAL A 309 2.17 31.85 -13.13
CA VAL A 309 2.37 30.40 -13.03
C VAL A 309 2.14 29.86 -14.44
N ALA A 310 3.18 29.31 -15.06
CA ALA A 310 3.04 28.69 -16.36
C ALA A 310 2.04 27.54 -16.25
N ALA A 311 1.03 27.53 -17.11
CA ALA A 311 -0.02 26.52 -17.03
C ALA A 311 0.54 25.10 -17.20
N ALA A 312 0.02 24.16 -16.41
CA ALA A 312 0.49 22.77 -16.41
C ALA A 312 0.41 22.14 -17.82
N PRO A 313 1.49 21.51 -18.31
CA PRO A 313 1.49 20.84 -19.61
C PRO A 313 0.67 19.55 -19.60
N VAL A 314 0.20 19.16 -20.79
CA VAL A 314 -0.49 17.87 -21.02
C VAL A 314 0.22 17.10 -22.13
N LEU A 315 0.65 15.87 -21.82
CA LEU A 315 1.22 14.95 -22.79
C LEU A 315 0.13 14.08 -23.40
N VAL A 316 0.03 14.07 -24.73
CA VAL A 316 -0.96 13.30 -25.48
C VAL A 316 -0.23 12.29 -26.38
N PRO A 317 -0.31 10.99 -26.09
CA PRO A 317 0.22 9.96 -26.99
C PRO A 317 -0.40 10.02 -28.38
N GLY A 318 0.46 10.09 -29.40
CA GLY A 318 0.12 10.10 -30.81
C GLY A 318 0.23 8.73 -31.48
N GLN A 319 0.30 8.74 -32.81
CA GLN A 319 0.52 7.54 -33.61
C GLN A 319 1.99 7.11 -33.60
N SER A 320 2.25 5.83 -33.89
CA SER A 320 3.59 5.32 -34.21
C SER A 320 4.66 5.66 -33.15
N GLY A 321 4.30 5.54 -31.86
CA GLY A 321 5.22 5.77 -30.75
C GLY A 321 5.56 7.24 -30.45
N GLN A 322 4.82 8.19 -31.02
CA GLN A 322 5.00 9.62 -30.77
C GLN A 322 4.18 10.11 -29.57
N VAL A 323 4.60 11.21 -28.96
CA VAL A 323 3.85 11.94 -27.93
C VAL A 323 3.88 13.42 -28.23
N MET A 324 2.74 14.09 -28.21
CA MET A 324 2.58 15.53 -28.46
C MET A 324 2.39 16.28 -27.16
N LEU A 325 3.03 17.45 -27.03
CA LEU A 325 2.90 18.32 -25.87
C LEU A 325 1.86 19.42 -26.14
N TYR A 326 0.88 19.53 -25.25
CA TYR A 326 -0.11 20.59 -25.23
C TYR A 326 0.09 21.47 -24.01
N ALA A 327 -0.20 22.76 -24.17
CA ALA A 327 -0.20 23.73 -23.08
C ALA A 327 -1.48 24.56 -23.13
N ARG A 328 -1.94 25.01 -21.96
CA ARG A 328 -3.08 25.93 -21.86
C ARG A 328 -2.66 27.29 -22.38
N ASN A 329 -3.45 27.85 -23.29
CA ASN A 329 -3.28 29.22 -23.75
C ASN A 329 -3.96 30.21 -22.77
N SER A 330 -3.81 31.51 -23.02
CA SER A 330 -4.39 32.57 -22.19
C SER A 330 -5.92 32.56 -22.13
N SER A 331 -6.60 31.91 -23.09
CA SER A 331 -8.06 31.72 -23.08
C SER A 331 -8.50 30.46 -22.34
N GLY A 332 -7.55 29.79 -21.67
CA GLY A 332 -7.81 28.59 -20.90
C GLY A 332 -7.93 27.29 -21.69
N SER A 333 -7.67 27.33 -23.01
CA SER A 333 -7.79 26.20 -23.92
C SER A 333 -6.45 25.48 -24.13
N LEU A 334 -6.46 24.14 -24.16
CA LEU A 334 -5.30 23.35 -24.59
C LEU A 334 -4.96 23.63 -26.06
N SER A 335 -3.72 23.99 -26.32
CA SER A 335 -3.14 24.25 -27.64
C SER A 335 -1.87 23.43 -27.82
N PHE A 336 -1.67 22.88 -29.01
CA PHE A 336 -0.45 22.13 -29.32
C PHE A 336 0.75 23.07 -29.32
N THR A 337 1.80 22.72 -28.58
CA THR A 337 2.99 23.57 -28.41
C THR A 337 3.94 23.55 -29.61
N GLY A 338 3.70 22.65 -30.58
CA GLY A 338 4.67 22.36 -31.65
C GLY A 338 5.66 21.25 -31.29
N GLN A 339 5.75 20.83 -30.03
CA GLN A 339 6.70 19.81 -29.60
C GLN A 339 6.13 18.39 -29.71
N THR A 340 6.89 17.52 -30.38
CA THR A 340 6.62 16.09 -30.52
C THR A 340 7.84 15.28 -30.06
N PHE A 341 7.62 14.34 -29.16
CA PHE A 341 8.62 13.40 -28.68
C PHE A 341 8.53 12.06 -29.40
N THR A 342 9.67 11.43 -29.66
CA THR A 342 9.77 10.03 -30.12
C THR A 342 10.73 9.26 -29.19
N PRO A 343 10.28 8.89 -27.97
CA PRO A 343 11.18 8.39 -26.92
C PRO A 343 11.83 7.05 -27.26
N PHE A 344 11.15 6.23 -28.07
CA PHE A 344 11.61 4.89 -28.43
C PHE A 344 11.64 4.71 -29.96
N PRO A 345 12.73 5.10 -30.62
CA PRO A 345 12.88 4.92 -32.07
C PRO A 345 12.54 3.49 -32.52
N GLY A 346 11.70 3.37 -33.55
CA GLY A 346 11.25 2.11 -34.12
C GLY A 346 10.11 1.40 -33.38
N TYR A 347 9.68 1.90 -32.21
CA TYR A 347 8.48 1.40 -31.53
C TYR A 347 7.25 2.14 -32.03
N THR A 348 6.23 1.43 -32.49
CA THR A 348 5.00 2.01 -33.04
C THR A 348 3.77 1.84 -32.14
N GLY A 349 3.93 1.13 -31.01
CA GLY A 349 2.84 0.90 -30.06
C GLY A 349 2.56 2.10 -29.16
N THR A 350 1.65 1.93 -28.20
CA THR A 350 1.24 3.03 -27.33
C THR A 350 2.35 3.42 -26.35
N ILE A 351 2.54 4.72 -26.18
CA ILE A 351 3.37 5.30 -25.12
C ILE A 351 2.48 5.64 -23.91
N ARG A 352 2.92 5.25 -22.71
CA ARG A 352 2.39 5.76 -21.44
C ARG A 352 3.27 6.89 -20.94
N THR A 353 2.66 7.90 -20.33
CA THR A 353 3.33 9.13 -19.92
C THR A 353 3.02 9.44 -18.46
N ALA A 354 3.95 10.15 -17.82
CA ALA A 354 3.75 10.82 -16.54
C ALA A 354 4.55 12.14 -16.54
N ILE A 355 4.08 13.13 -15.79
CA ILE A 355 4.69 14.46 -15.66
C ILE A 355 4.95 14.71 -14.19
N ALA A 356 6.20 14.98 -13.80
CA ALA A 356 6.61 15.32 -12.44
C ALA A 356 8.01 15.98 -12.45
N ASP A 357 8.44 16.64 -11.38
CA ASP A 357 9.81 17.17 -11.26
C ASP A 357 10.76 16.05 -10.80
N PHE A 358 11.52 15.43 -11.71
CA PHE A 358 12.38 14.28 -11.39
C PHE A 358 13.79 14.70 -10.95
N ASN A 359 14.18 15.97 -11.12
CA ASN A 359 15.52 16.44 -10.82
C ASN A 359 15.58 17.52 -9.71
N GLY A 360 14.43 18.00 -9.25
CA GLY A 360 14.28 18.99 -8.18
C GLY A 360 14.48 20.43 -8.66
N ASP A 361 14.36 20.72 -9.95
CA ASP A 361 14.54 22.06 -10.52
C ASP A 361 13.25 22.91 -10.52
N LYS A 362 12.15 22.36 -10.00
CA LYS A 362 10.79 22.93 -9.96
C LYS A 362 10.16 23.13 -11.33
N VAL A 363 10.72 22.55 -12.37
CA VAL A 363 10.12 22.47 -13.70
C VAL A 363 9.67 21.04 -13.94
N ALA A 364 8.46 20.88 -14.45
CA ALA A 364 7.90 19.57 -14.71
C ALA A 364 8.68 18.85 -15.83
N ASP A 365 9.16 17.64 -15.54
CA ASP A 365 9.83 16.74 -16.48
C ASP A 365 8.86 15.69 -17.05
N TYR A 366 9.31 14.96 -18.08
CA TYR A 366 8.46 14.05 -18.86
C TYR A 366 8.99 12.62 -18.85
N ALA A 367 8.22 11.70 -18.25
CA ALA A 367 8.50 10.26 -18.30
C ALA A 367 7.67 9.58 -19.38
N PHE A 368 8.30 8.65 -20.10
CA PHE A 368 7.69 7.86 -21.17
C PHE A 368 7.97 6.38 -20.93
N THR A 369 6.98 5.51 -21.12
CA THR A 369 7.14 4.05 -21.04
C THR A 369 6.41 3.35 -22.18
N THR A 370 7.01 2.27 -22.70
CA THR A 370 6.39 1.47 -23.76
C THR A 370 5.20 0.64 -23.25
N GLY A 371 4.13 0.60 -24.03
CA GLY A 371 3.08 -0.41 -23.92
C GLY A 371 3.53 -1.79 -24.43
N SER A 372 2.57 -2.65 -24.74
CA SER A 372 2.82 -4.03 -25.19
C SER A 372 3.66 -4.14 -26.46
N GLY A 373 4.30 -5.29 -26.65
CA GLY A 373 4.93 -5.72 -27.91
C GLY A 373 6.46 -5.65 -27.91
N VAL A 374 7.06 -4.95 -26.95
CA VAL A 374 8.51 -4.90 -26.72
C VAL A 374 8.78 -4.98 -25.22
N ALA A 375 10.02 -5.29 -24.83
CA ALA A 375 10.42 -5.26 -23.43
C ALA A 375 10.11 -3.87 -22.83
N ALA A 376 9.35 -3.86 -21.72
CA ALA A 376 8.94 -2.63 -21.05
C ALA A 376 10.16 -1.79 -20.69
N ARG A 377 10.18 -0.56 -21.21
CA ARG A 377 11.30 0.37 -21.04
C ARG A 377 10.80 1.79 -20.84
N THR A 378 11.55 2.55 -20.05
CA THR A 378 11.24 3.92 -19.65
C THR A 378 12.38 4.87 -20.01
N GLN A 379 12.04 6.07 -20.47
CA GLN A 379 12.94 7.21 -20.66
C GLN A 379 12.36 8.43 -19.93
N ILE A 380 13.21 9.28 -19.37
CA ILE A 380 12.81 10.55 -18.74
C ILE A 380 13.57 11.70 -19.40
N ILE A 381 12.85 12.75 -19.79
CA ILE A 381 13.36 13.97 -20.42
C ILE A 381 13.13 15.14 -19.48
N ASN A 382 14.14 16.00 -19.33
CA ASN A 382 14.04 17.21 -18.54
C ASN A 382 13.13 18.24 -19.24
N GLY A 383 12.16 18.78 -18.52
CA GLY A 383 11.21 19.73 -19.10
C GLY A 383 11.79 21.12 -19.36
N ALA A 384 12.77 21.54 -18.55
CA ALA A 384 13.40 22.85 -18.70
C ALA A 384 14.35 22.94 -19.91
N THR A 385 15.08 21.87 -20.20
CA THR A 385 16.17 21.85 -21.19
C THR A 385 15.87 20.97 -22.40
N GLY A 386 14.92 20.05 -22.31
CA GLY A 386 14.65 19.04 -23.33
C GLY A 386 15.70 17.91 -23.40
N ASN A 387 16.72 17.93 -22.53
CA ASN A 387 17.74 16.90 -22.48
C ASN A 387 17.24 15.62 -21.80
N THR A 388 17.86 14.48 -22.09
CA THR A 388 17.53 13.22 -21.41
C THR A 388 18.07 13.21 -19.97
N LEU A 389 17.20 13.05 -18.97
CA LEU A 389 17.56 12.81 -17.57
C LEU A 389 17.91 11.35 -17.32
N VAL A 390 17.07 10.46 -17.85
CA VAL A 390 17.24 9.02 -17.74
C VAL A 390 17.16 8.41 -19.12
N ASN A 391 18.28 7.85 -19.57
CA ASN A 391 18.33 7.08 -20.82
C ASN A 391 17.36 5.89 -20.76
N THR A 392 16.99 5.35 -21.91
CA THR A 392 16.09 4.20 -22.00
C THR A 392 16.56 3.03 -21.11
N LYS A 393 15.78 2.71 -20.08
CA LYS A 393 16.02 1.61 -19.14
C LYS A 393 14.87 0.61 -19.14
N GLN A 394 15.20 -0.67 -19.03
CA GLN A 394 14.19 -1.70 -18.83
C GLN A 394 13.60 -1.62 -17.43
N VAL A 395 12.31 -1.89 -17.34
CA VAL A 395 11.54 -2.00 -16.09
C VAL A 395 10.81 -3.33 -16.06
N LEU A 396 10.33 -3.76 -14.89
CA LEU A 396 9.59 -5.01 -14.72
C LEU A 396 10.34 -6.27 -15.22
N GLY A 397 11.68 -6.22 -15.26
CA GLY A 397 12.51 -7.30 -15.81
C GLY A 397 12.34 -7.51 -17.32
N GLY A 398 11.97 -6.48 -18.09
CA GLY A 398 11.82 -6.57 -19.54
C GLY A 398 10.51 -7.23 -19.98
N PHE A 399 9.49 -7.26 -19.12
CA PHE A 399 8.16 -7.78 -19.44
C PHE A 399 7.61 -7.16 -20.74
N THR A 400 7.10 -7.98 -21.65
CA THR A 400 6.70 -7.54 -23.00
C THR A 400 5.21 -7.20 -23.13
N GLY A 401 4.40 -7.46 -22.10
CA GLY A 401 2.99 -7.08 -22.08
C GLY A 401 2.75 -5.58 -21.93
N GLY A 402 3.81 -4.81 -21.63
CA GLY A 402 3.74 -3.36 -21.44
C GLY A 402 3.69 -2.95 -19.97
N ALA A 403 3.71 -1.64 -19.75
CA ALA A 403 3.65 -1.07 -18.42
C ALA A 403 2.78 0.19 -18.37
N PHE A 404 2.25 0.49 -17.17
CA PHE A 404 1.68 1.79 -16.82
C PHE A 404 2.62 2.52 -15.86
N ILE A 405 2.51 3.86 -15.83
CA ILE A 405 3.34 4.70 -14.96
C ILE A 405 2.54 5.81 -14.28
N ALA A 406 2.97 6.16 -13.07
CA ALA A 406 2.61 7.38 -12.34
C ALA A 406 3.89 7.96 -11.73
N ALA A 407 3.88 9.22 -11.31
CA ALA A 407 5.06 9.87 -10.73
C ALA A 407 4.68 10.86 -9.63
N GLY A 408 5.62 11.19 -8.75
CA GLY A 408 5.40 12.15 -7.67
C GLY A 408 6.44 12.00 -6.58
N ASP A 409 6.66 13.03 -5.78
CA ASP A 409 7.60 13.01 -4.66
C ASP A 409 7.00 12.19 -3.51
N ILE A 410 7.31 10.89 -3.48
CA ILE A 410 6.76 9.93 -2.50
C ILE A 410 7.56 10.00 -1.21
N ASN A 411 8.89 10.17 -1.31
CA ASN A 411 9.78 10.18 -0.16
C ASN A 411 10.02 11.57 0.47
N ARG A 412 9.51 12.63 -0.17
CA ARG A 412 9.63 14.04 0.24
C ARG A 412 11.06 14.59 0.21
N ASP A 413 11.88 14.12 -0.71
CA ASP A 413 13.24 14.61 -0.91
C ASP A 413 13.33 15.81 -1.88
N GLY A 414 12.18 16.25 -2.42
CA GLY A 414 12.08 17.32 -3.40
C GLY A 414 12.26 16.86 -4.85
N LYS A 415 12.35 15.56 -5.10
CA LYS A 415 12.37 14.95 -6.43
C LYS A 415 11.31 13.87 -6.52
N ALA A 416 10.73 13.74 -7.69
CA ALA A 416 9.70 12.74 -7.94
C ALA A 416 10.29 11.32 -8.04
N GLU A 417 9.59 10.35 -7.48
CA GLU A 417 9.69 8.95 -7.80
C GLU A 417 8.87 8.59 -9.05
N LEU A 418 9.27 7.54 -9.74
CA LEU A 418 8.51 6.88 -10.80
C LEU A 418 7.91 5.57 -10.27
N VAL A 419 6.59 5.44 -10.32
CA VAL A 419 5.87 4.19 -10.06
C VAL A 419 5.54 3.52 -11.38
N VAL A 420 5.86 2.24 -11.51
CA VAL A 420 5.65 1.43 -12.71
C VAL A 420 4.83 0.20 -12.36
N SER A 421 3.83 -0.15 -13.16
CA SER A 421 3.10 -1.41 -13.03
C SER A 421 3.10 -2.23 -14.31
N SER A 422 3.01 -3.55 -14.16
CA SER A 422 2.77 -4.45 -15.29
C SER A 422 1.38 -4.23 -15.90
N ASP A 423 1.29 -4.25 -17.23
CA ASP A 423 0.02 -4.34 -17.96
C ASP A 423 -0.44 -5.82 -18.06
N ARG A 424 -1.50 -6.08 -18.84
CA ARG A 424 -2.11 -7.39 -19.06
C ARG A 424 -1.09 -8.44 -19.50
N GLY A 425 -1.27 -9.67 -19.03
CA GLY A 425 -0.40 -10.82 -19.33
C GLY A 425 0.56 -11.17 -18.20
N ARG A 426 0.58 -10.39 -17.12
CA ARG A 426 1.30 -10.71 -15.88
C ARG A 426 0.43 -10.38 -14.67
N SER A 427 0.63 -11.12 -13.58
CA SER A 427 0.07 -10.76 -12.28
C SER A 427 0.45 -9.31 -11.94
N PRO A 428 -0.45 -8.50 -11.37
CA PRO A 428 -0.16 -7.14 -10.97
C PRO A 428 1.15 -7.07 -10.18
N LEU A 429 2.13 -6.36 -10.73
CA LEU A 429 3.38 -6.03 -10.08
C LEU A 429 3.53 -4.52 -10.11
N VAL A 430 3.85 -3.93 -8.97
CA VAL A 430 4.21 -2.52 -8.84
C VAL A 430 5.67 -2.42 -8.43
N GLU A 431 6.40 -1.54 -9.10
CA GLU A 431 7.77 -1.17 -8.77
C GLU A 431 7.87 0.35 -8.62
N VAL A 432 8.59 0.82 -7.60
CA VAL A 432 8.85 2.25 -7.37
C VAL A 432 10.33 2.50 -7.58
N TYR A 433 10.66 3.58 -8.28
CA TYR A 433 12.02 3.96 -8.65
C TYR A 433 12.29 5.41 -8.27
N SER A 434 13.36 5.66 -7.52
CA SER A 434 13.95 7.00 -7.40
C SER A 434 14.95 7.23 -8.54
N ILE A 435 15.20 8.49 -8.87
CA ILE A 435 16.15 8.86 -9.93
C ILE A 435 17.46 9.30 -9.26
N SER A 436 18.55 8.56 -9.50
CA SER A 436 19.87 8.91 -8.96
C SER A 436 20.93 8.82 -10.06
N SER A 437 21.69 9.90 -10.25
CA SER A 437 22.77 9.99 -11.25
C SER A 437 22.31 9.57 -12.66
N GLY A 438 21.09 9.97 -13.05
CA GLY A 438 20.49 9.61 -14.34
C GLY A 438 20.10 8.14 -14.51
N GLN A 439 20.02 7.38 -13.41
CA GLN A 439 19.57 5.98 -13.39
C GLN A 439 18.28 5.83 -12.59
N LEU A 440 17.46 4.86 -12.98
CA LEU A 440 16.35 4.37 -12.17
C LEU A 440 16.89 3.42 -11.09
N VAL A 441 16.69 3.78 -9.83
CA VAL A 441 17.06 2.95 -8.68
C VAL A 441 15.78 2.42 -8.05
N LYS A 442 15.53 1.12 -8.18
CA LYS A 442 14.31 0.50 -7.65
C LYS A 442 14.37 0.45 -6.12
N SER A 443 13.39 1.09 -5.48
CA SER A 443 13.23 1.10 -4.02
C SER A 443 12.20 0.08 -3.54
N ILE A 444 11.15 -0.19 -4.33
CA ILE A 444 10.04 -1.07 -3.92
C ILE A 444 9.67 -2.02 -5.07
N SER A 445 9.27 -3.25 -4.73
CA SER A 445 8.63 -4.20 -5.67
C SER A 445 7.63 -5.07 -4.92
N PHE A 446 6.35 -5.02 -5.30
CA PHE A 446 5.29 -5.77 -4.60
C PHE A 446 4.08 -6.08 -5.48
N ALA A 447 3.29 -7.07 -5.06
CA ALA A 447 2.01 -7.40 -5.67
C ALA A 447 0.87 -6.68 -4.92
N PRO A 448 0.13 -5.76 -5.56
CA PRO A 448 -0.89 -4.96 -4.89
C PRO A 448 -2.16 -5.75 -4.57
N PHE A 449 -2.45 -6.79 -5.37
CA PHE A 449 -3.64 -7.63 -5.22
C PHE A 449 -3.25 -9.05 -4.81
N TYR A 450 -4.13 -9.66 -4.02
CA TYR A 450 -3.90 -10.98 -3.44
C TYR A 450 -3.89 -12.11 -4.50
N TYR A 451 -4.70 -11.99 -5.55
CA TYR A 451 -4.81 -13.01 -6.60
C TYR A 451 -3.92 -12.70 -7.79
N PRO A 452 -3.01 -13.61 -8.19
CA PRO A 452 -2.06 -13.38 -9.26
C PRO A 452 -2.67 -13.58 -10.66
N LEU A 453 -3.89 -13.10 -10.91
CA LEU A 453 -4.49 -13.13 -12.25
C LEU A 453 -3.71 -12.22 -13.19
N PRO A 454 -3.49 -12.59 -14.47
CA PRO A 454 -2.63 -11.87 -15.41
C PRO A 454 -3.26 -10.59 -15.96
N THR A 455 -3.68 -9.73 -15.05
CA THR A 455 -4.54 -8.56 -15.30
C THR A 455 -3.72 -7.28 -15.42
N GLY A 456 -2.56 -7.21 -14.76
CA GLY A 456 -1.81 -5.97 -14.61
C GLY A 456 -2.52 -4.95 -13.70
N ALA A 457 -1.98 -3.73 -13.62
CA ALA A 457 -2.47 -2.69 -12.73
C ALA A 457 -2.37 -1.27 -13.33
N ARG A 458 -3.20 -0.38 -12.82
CA ARG A 458 -3.33 1.04 -13.18
C ARG A 458 -3.01 1.85 -11.95
N LEU A 459 -2.33 2.97 -12.13
CA LEU A 459 -1.69 3.69 -11.05
C LEU A 459 -2.17 5.14 -11.02
N ALA A 460 -2.39 5.65 -9.82
CA ALA A 460 -2.51 7.07 -9.56
C ALA A 460 -1.84 7.37 -8.21
N LEU A 461 -1.41 8.62 -8.05
CA LEU A 461 -0.86 9.14 -6.79
C LEU A 461 -1.71 10.34 -6.35
N GLY A 462 -1.93 10.48 -5.04
CA GLY A 462 -2.64 11.61 -4.44
C GLY A 462 -2.66 11.49 -2.92
N ASP A 463 -2.58 12.61 -2.21
CA ASP A 463 -2.64 12.64 -0.73
C ASP A 463 -4.11 12.48 -0.27
N ILE A 464 -4.59 11.23 -0.21
CA ILE A 464 -5.99 10.88 0.08
C ILE A 464 -6.30 11.12 1.56
N ASN A 465 -5.34 10.91 2.46
CA ASN A 465 -5.52 11.10 3.91
C ASN A 465 -5.02 12.45 4.45
N ARG A 466 -4.43 13.29 3.62
CA ARG A 466 -3.88 14.59 3.99
C ARG A 466 -2.79 14.49 5.05
N ASP A 467 -1.96 13.45 4.98
CA ASP A 467 -0.80 13.29 5.86
C ASP A 467 0.47 13.96 5.30
N GLY A 468 0.38 14.55 4.11
CA GLY A 468 1.45 15.22 3.41
C GLY A 468 2.33 14.29 2.59
N TYR A 469 1.99 13.01 2.46
CA TYR A 469 2.63 12.06 1.55
C TYR A 469 1.65 11.63 0.45
N LEU A 470 2.14 11.42 -0.76
CA LEU A 470 1.30 10.93 -1.85
C LEU A 470 0.96 9.44 -1.63
N ASP A 471 -0.32 9.14 -1.48
CA ASP A 471 -0.82 7.76 -1.42
C ASP A 471 -0.87 7.13 -2.81
N LEU A 472 -0.59 5.84 -2.90
CA LEU A 472 -0.63 5.09 -4.15
C LEU A 472 -1.97 4.37 -4.31
N ILE A 473 -2.70 4.75 -5.35
CA ILE A 473 -3.95 4.12 -5.75
C ILE A 473 -3.65 3.11 -6.86
N VAL A 474 -4.06 1.86 -6.65
CA VAL A 474 -3.87 0.78 -7.61
C VAL A 474 -5.22 0.22 -8.04
N GLY A 475 -5.53 0.33 -9.34
CA GLY A 475 -6.71 -0.26 -9.97
C GLY A 475 -6.38 -1.53 -10.74
N ALA A 476 -7.29 -2.52 -10.68
CA ALA A 476 -7.14 -3.78 -11.39
C ALA A 476 -7.24 -3.63 -12.92
N GLY A 477 -6.41 -4.40 -13.63
CA GLY A 477 -6.50 -4.52 -15.06
C GLY A 477 -7.61 -5.47 -15.57
N PRO A 478 -7.74 -5.66 -16.90
CA PRO A 478 -8.80 -6.45 -17.51
C PRO A 478 -8.64 -7.93 -17.19
N GLY A 479 -9.76 -8.62 -17.06
CA GLY A 479 -9.80 -10.06 -16.77
C GLY A 479 -10.02 -10.43 -15.30
N ARG A 480 -10.36 -9.45 -14.44
CA ARG A 480 -10.83 -9.67 -13.07
C ARG A 480 -11.86 -8.61 -12.67
N ASP A 481 -12.46 -8.79 -11.50
CA ASP A 481 -13.34 -7.80 -10.86
C ASP A 481 -12.65 -6.41 -10.76
N PRO A 482 -13.43 -5.31 -10.72
CA PRO A 482 -12.91 -3.94 -10.80
C PRO A 482 -12.37 -3.46 -9.43
N ALA A 483 -11.43 -4.21 -8.85
CA ALA A 483 -10.89 -3.89 -7.54
C ALA A 483 -9.92 -2.71 -7.56
N ILE A 484 -9.96 -1.96 -6.47
CA ILE A 484 -9.01 -0.91 -6.14
C ILE A 484 -8.39 -1.22 -4.79
N ARG A 485 -7.13 -0.86 -4.63
CA ARG A 485 -6.45 -0.82 -3.34
C ARG A 485 -5.61 0.45 -3.22
N ILE A 486 -5.66 1.08 -2.05
CA ILE A 486 -4.94 2.32 -1.76
C ILE A 486 -3.86 2.01 -0.72
N PHE A 487 -2.63 2.46 -0.98
CA PHE A 487 -1.46 2.28 -0.13
C PHE A 487 -1.00 3.62 0.43
N ASN A 488 -0.71 3.64 1.73
CA ASN A 488 -0.32 4.83 2.47
C ASN A 488 1.05 5.35 1.99
N GLY A 489 1.10 6.63 1.62
CA GLY A 489 2.27 7.33 1.14
C GLY A 489 3.41 7.37 2.15
N ALA A 490 3.13 7.66 3.41
CA ALA A 490 4.15 7.72 4.46
C ALA A 490 4.87 6.37 4.67
N SER A 491 4.16 5.27 4.50
CA SER A 491 4.75 3.93 4.57
C SER A 491 5.54 3.59 3.30
N LEU A 492 5.04 4.00 2.13
CA LEU A 492 5.75 3.86 0.85
C LEU A 492 7.06 4.65 0.83
N ALA A 493 7.09 5.85 1.41
CA ALA A 493 8.28 6.70 1.53
C ALA A 493 9.47 5.97 2.17
N VAL A 494 9.18 5.07 3.13
CA VAL A 494 10.18 4.25 3.83
C VAL A 494 10.28 2.81 3.29
N GLY A 495 9.79 2.58 2.07
CA GLY A 495 9.90 1.29 1.37
C GLY A 495 8.92 0.20 1.83
N LYS A 496 7.88 0.57 2.60
CA LYS A 496 6.92 -0.37 3.20
C LYS A 496 5.51 -0.16 2.61
N PRO A 497 5.09 -0.90 1.57
CA PRO A 497 3.75 -0.76 1.02
C PRO A 497 2.68 -1.27 2.02
N VAL A 498 2.01 -0.34 2.71
CA VAL A 498 0.93 -0.63 3.66
C VAL A 498 -0.38 -0.12 3.09
N ALA A 499 -1.41 -0.96 3.03
CA ALA A 499 -2.73 -0.53 2.56
C ALA A 499 -3.44 0.34 3.60
N MET A 500 -4.09 1.41 3.16
CA MET A 500 -4.87 2.31 4.05
C MET A 500 -6.19 1.68 4.52
N GLY A 501 -6.68 0.68 3.79
CA GLY A 501 -7.93 0.01 4.05
C GLY A 501 -8.11 -1.25 3.20
N PRO A 502 -9.27 -1.91 3.30
CA PRO A 502 -9.57 -3.08 2.48
C PRO A 502 -9.63 -2.71 0.99
N ALA A 503 -9.26 -3.66 0.13
CA ALA A 503 -9.56 -3.52 -1.30
C ALA A 503 -11.07 -3.55 -1.52
N PHE A 504 -11.56 -2.82 -2.51
CA PHE A 504 -13.00 -2.68 -2.79
C PHE A 504 -13.27 -2.68 -4.29
N LEU A 505 -14.51 -2.96 -4.69
CA LEU A 505 -14.93 -2.94 -6.09
C LEU A 505 -15.54 -1.60 -6.45
N ALA A 506 -14.98 -0.89 -7.43
CA ALA A 506 -15.51 0.40 -7.85
C ALA A 506 -16.81 0.28 -8.68
N PHE A 507 -17.04 -0.88 -9.27
CA PHE A 507 -18.23 -1.23 -10.06
C PHE A 507 -18.69 -2.65 -9.73
N ALA A 508 -19.79 -3.11 -10.35
CA ALA A 508 -20.28 -4.47 -10.17
C ALA A 508 -19.20 -5.51 -10.47
N SER A 509 -19.15 -6.60 -9.69
CA SER A 509 -18.14 -7.67 -9.81
C SER A 509 -18.12 -8.34 -11.18
N SER A 510 -19.23 -8.32 -11.91
CA SER A 510 -19.35 -8.83 -13.28
C SER A 510 -18.61 -7.98 -14.32
N LEU A 511 -18.20 -6.75 -13.99
CA LEU A 511 -17.41 -5.90 -14.88
C LEU A 511 -15.94 -6.36 -14.90
N THR A 512 -15.56 -7.11 -15.93
CA THR A 512 -14.19 -7.64 -16.10
C THR A 512 -13.36 -6.90 -17.13
N THR A 513 -13.86 -5.76 -17.63
CA THR A 513 -13.18 -4.92 -18.64
C THR A 513 -11.93 -4.23 -18.11
N GLY A 514 -11.72 -4.23 -16.79
CA GLY A 514 -10.70 -3.45 -16.12
C GLY A 514 -11.18 -2.03 -15.84
N ILE A 515 -10.40 -1.32 -15.02
CA ILE A 515 -10.66 0.07 -14.63
C ILE A 515 -9.44 0.96 -14.87
N ASN A 516 -9.67 2.27 -14.91
CA ASN A 516 -8.64 3.31 -14.81
C ASN A 516 -8.87 4.09 -13.51
N VAL A 517 -7.78 4.60 -12.94
CA VAL A 517 -7.78 5.37 -11.69
C VAL A 517 -7.05 6.69 -11.88
N ALA A 518 -7.52 7.73 -11.21
CA ALA A 518 -6.91 9.05 -11.12
C ALA A 518 -7.18 9.66 -9.74
N SER A 519 -6.46 10.72 -9.40
CA SER A 519 -6.66 11.46 -8.16
C SER A 519 -6.33 12.94 -8.33
N GLY A 520 -6.96 13.78 -7.52
CA GLY A 520 -6.79 15.23 -7.46
C GLY A 520 -7.84 15.83 -6.52
N ASP A 521 -7.60 16.99 -5.93
CA ASP A 521 -8.56 17.69 -5.06
C ASP A 521 -9.66 18.33 -5.91
N ILE A 522 -10.81 17.66 -6.08
CA ILE A 522 -11.87 18.10 -7.01
C ILE A 522 -12.80 19.12 -6.35
N ASN A 523 -12.90 19.12 -5.03
CA ASN A 523 -13.83 19.97 -4.28
C ASN A 523 -13.15 21.10 -3.48
N GLY A 524 -11.82 21.19 -3.50
CA GLY A 524 -11.03 22.21 -2.81
C GLY A 524 -10.97 22.03 -1.30
N ASP A 525 -11.16 20.82 -0.78
CA ASP A 525 -11.13 20.55 0.66
C ASP A 525 -9.72 20.22 1.20
N GLY A 526 -8.73 20.17 0.31
CA GLY A 526 -7.34 19.87 0.60
C GLY A 526 -7.03 18.38 0.71
N TYR A 527 -7.98 17.49 0.45
CA TYR A 527 -7.76 16.06 0.30
C TYR A 527 -7.79 15.70 -1.18
N ALA A 528 -6.88 14.84 -1.63
CA ALA A 528 -6.99 14.31 -2.98
C ALA A 528 -8.21 13.37 -3.06
N ASP A 529 -9.04 13.52 -4.09
CA ASP A 529 -10.19 12.66 -4.32
C ASP A 529 -9.85 11.47 -5.20
N LEU A 530 -10.63 10.39 -5.09
CA LEU A 530 -10.48 9.20 -5.92
C LEU A 530 -11.41 9.26 -7.13
N ILE A 531 -10.86 9.12 -8.33
CA ILE A 531 -11.61 9.09 -9.58
C ILE A 531 -11.40 7.75 -10.26
N VAL A 532 -12.50 7.11 -10.67
CA VAL A 532 -12.47 5.78 -11.28
C VAL A 532 -13.36 5.73 -12.50
N SER A 533 -12.85 5.13 -13.58
CA SER A 533 -13.62 4.86 -14.79
C SER A 533 -13.41 3.43 -15.29
N GLN A 534 -14.25 3.00 -16.23
CA GLN A 534 -14.15 1.67 -16.83
C GLN A 534 -13.22 1.73 -18.04
N GLU A 535 -12.42 0.67 -18.26
CA GLU A 535 -11.56 0.58 -19.46
C GLU A 535 -12.35 0.06 -20.68
N THR A 536 -11.65 -0.24 -21.78
CA THR A 536 -12.19 -0.67 -23.07
C THR A 536 -13.18 -1.83 -22.92
N GLY A 537 -14.37 -1.67 -23.51
CA GLY A 537 -15.49 -2.60 -23.40
C GLY A 537 -16.45 -2.25 -22.25
N GLY A 538 -16.02 -1.42 -21.31
CA GLY A 538 -16.85 -0.81 -20.27
C GLY A 538 -17.59 0.42 -20.80
N ASN A 539 -18.58 0.90 -20.04
CA ASN A 539 -19.30 2.12 -20.42
C ASN A 539 -18.53 3.40 -20.07
N SER A 540 -19.10 4.57 -20.38
CA SER A 540 -18.44 5.85 -20.10
C SER A 540 -18.60 6.39 -18.67
N LEU A 541 -19.01 5.55 -17.72
CA LEU A 541 -19.25 5.96 -16.33
C LEU A 541 -17.93 6.29 -15.62
N VAL A 542 -17.92 7.46 -15.01
CA VAL A 542 -16.90 7.94 -14.07
C VAL A 542 -17.55 8.06 -12.70
N ARG A 543 -16.86 7.57 -11.66
CA ARG A 543 -17.23 7.73 -10.25
C ARG A 543 -16.13 8.47 -9.52
N VAL A 544 -16.54 9.39 -8.66
CA VAL A 544 -15.66 10.20 -7.81
C VAL A 544 -16.05 9.97 -6.35
N TRP A 545 -15.07 9.66 -5.51
CA TRP A 545 -15.22 9.58 -4.06
C TRP A 545 -14.36 10.63 -3.39
N SER A 546 -14.91 11.27 -2.34
CA SER A 546 -14.17 12.28 -1.58
C SER A 546 -13.02 11.65 -0.81
N GLY A 547 -11.82 12.22 -0.93
CA GLY A 547 -10.64 11.86 -0.16
C GLY A 547 -10.88 11.98 1.33
N ALA A 548 -11.42 13.12 1.77
CA ALA A 548 -11.81 13.35 3.16
C ALA A 548 -12.75 12.27 3.71
N ALA A 549 -13.71 11.80 2.90
CA ALA A 549 -14.63 10.74 3.31
C ALA A 549 -13.96 9.37 3.44
N ILE A 550 -12.96 9.08 2.58
CA ILE A 550 -12.12 7.87 2.64
C ILE A 550 -11.23 7.94 3.89
N ALA A 551 -10.53 9.06 4.09
CA ALA A 551 -9.63 9.30 5.21
C ALA A 551 -10.33 9.19 6.57
N ALA A 552 -11.56 9.69 6.67
CA ALA A 552 -12.35 9.62 7.89
C ALA A 552 -12.81 8.20 8.26
N ARG A 553 -12.76 7.24 7.31
CA ARG A 553 -13.28 5.88 7.49
C ARG A 553 -12.33 4.83 6.87
N PRO A 554 -11.07 4.75 7.33
CA PRO A 554 -10.05 3.92 6.69
C PRO A 554 -10.35 2.40 6.80
N THR A 555 -11.22 2.00 7.72
CA THR A 555 -11.56 0.59 7.98
C THR A 555 -12.71 0.04 7.15
N ILE A 556 -13.47 0.88 6.44
CA ILE A 556 -14.59 0.42 5.62
C ILE A 556 -14.23 0.43 4.13
N ALA A 557 -14.88 -0.44 3.35
CA ALA A 557 -14.70 -0.45 1.92
C ALA A 557 -15.20 0.88 1.32
N VAL A 558 -14.39 1.55 0.51
CA VAL A 558 -14.74 2.82 -0.17
C VAL A 558 -16.01 2.67 -1.01
N SER A 559 -16.31 1.48 -1.52
CA SER A 559 -17.55 1.18 -2.24
C SER A 559 -18.83 1.37 -1.42
N SER A 560 -18.74 1.38 -0.09
CA SER A 560 -19.86 1.68 0.82
C SER A 560 -20.05 3.18 1.07
N LEU A 561 -19.06 4.00 0.72
CA LEU A 561 -19.16 5.45 0.80
C LEU A 561 -20.02 5.98 -0.33
N ALA A 562 -20.79 7.02 -0.04
CA ALA A 562 -21.45 7.80 -1.08
C ALA A 562 -20.39 8.37 -2.03
N THR A 563 -20.61 8.19 -3.33
CA THR A 563 -19.82 8.90 -4.34
C THR A 563 -20.09 10.40 -4.20
N MET A 564 -19.02 11.21 -4.21
CA MET A 564 -19.14 12.66 -4.35
C MET A 564 -19.87 13.00 -5.66
N GLN A 565 -19.50 12.30 -6.74
CA GLN A 565 -20.15 12.49 -8.03
C GLN A 565 -20.07 11.25 -8.92
N GLN A 566 -21.05 11.09 -9.80
CA GLN A 566 -21.03 10.08 -10.87
C GLN A 566 -21.65 10.63 -12.15
N PHE A 567 -21.00 10.38 -13.29
CA PHE A 567 -21.47 10.88 -14.58
C PHE A 567 -20.96 10.02 -15.74
N TYR A 568 -21.65 10.11 -16.88
CA TYR A 568 -21.22 9.47 -18.12
C TYR A 568 -20.43 10.45 -18.96
N ALA A 569 -19.12 10.26 -19.07
CA ALA A 569 -18.22 11.16 -19.79
C ALA A 569 -18.53 11.25 -21.29
N ASN A 570 -19.22 10.25 -21.86
CA ASN A 570 -19.65 10.26 -23.26
C ASN A 570 -20.99 9.54 -23.49
N GLY A 571 -21.95 9.77 -22.59
CA GLY A 571 -23.30 9.20 -22.69
C GLY A 571 -23.40 7.74 -22.24
N THR A 572 -24.63 7.29 -21.99
CA THR A 572 -24.93 6.01 -21.33
C THR A 572 -24.74 4.78 -22.23
N THR A 573 -24.73 4.97 -23.54
CA THR A 573 -24.63 3.90 -24.54
C THR A 573 -23.21 3.65 -25.03
N ASP A 574 -22.28 4.56 -24.75
CA ASP A 574 -20.87 4.40 -25.14
C ASP A 574 -20.23 3.24 -24.39
N ARG A 575 -19.53 2.35 -25.12
CA ARG A 575 -18.82 1.15 -24.63
C ARG A 575 -17.32 1.17 -24.89
N ASN A 576 -16.80 2.34 -25.22
CA ASN A 576 -15.39 2.55 -25.53
C ASN A 576 -14.48 2.61 -24.29
N GLY A 577 -15.06 2.61 -23.08
CA GLY A 577 -14.35 2.90 -21.84
C GLY A 577 -13.78 4.33 -21.81
N ILE A 578 -13.33 4.75 -20.63
CA ILE A 578 -12.80 6.09 -20.39
C ILE A 578 -11.45 5.98 -19.70
N ARG A 579 -10.45 6.69 -20.24
CA ARG A 579 -9.26 7.04 -19.49
C ARG A 579 -9.44 8.40 -18.84
N VAL A 580 -8.85 8.54 -17.67
CA VAL A 580 -9.10 9.67 -16.79
C VAL A 580 -7.80 10.10 -16.11
N THR A 581 -7.64 11.39 -15.92
CA THR A 581 -6.64 12.00 -15.04
C THR A 581 -7.22 13.27 -14.42
N ALA A 582 -6.54 13.84 -13.43
CA ALA A 582 -6.92 15.11 -12.85
C ALA A 582 -5.70 15.99 -12.57
N SER A 583 -5.91 17.30 -12.71
CA SER A 583 -4.93 18.33 -12.37
C SER A 583 -5.66 19.67 -12.27
N ASP A 584 -5.20 20.54 -11.39
CA ASP A 584 -5.57 21.95 -11.45
C ASP A 584 -4.93 22.56 -12.71
N LEU A 585 -5.74 22.75 -13.76
CA LEU A 585 -5.27 23.32 -15.02
C LEU A 585 -5.47 24.83 -15.05
N ASN A 586 -6.34 25.36 -14.19
CA ASN A 586 -6.76 26.75 -14.23
C ASN A 586 -6.16 27.63 -13.12
N GLY A 587 -5.50 27.02 -12.14
CA GLY A 587 -4.86 27.65 -10.99
C GLY A 587 -5.86 28.10 -9.92
N ASP A 588 -7.07 27.55 -9.88
CA ASP A 588 -8.11 27.93 -8.92
C ASP A 588 -8.06 27.14 -7.60
N GLY A 589 -7.11 26.20 -7.48
CA GLY A 589 -6.94 25.37 -6.30
C GLY A 589 -7.81 24.12 -6.30
N THR A 590 -8.63 23.90 -7.33
CA THR A 590 -9.36 22.64 -7.57
C THR A 590 -8.86 21.97 -8.84
N ALA A 591 -8.89 20.64 -8.86
CA ALA A 591 -8.46 19.87 -10.00
C ALA A 591 -9.59 19.66 -11.01
N GLU A 592 -9.31 19.90 -12.29
CA GLU A 592 -10.19 19.48 -13.39
C GLU A 592 -10.02 17.98 -13.68
N ILE A 593 -11.12 17.33 -14.06
CA ILE A 593 -11.09 15.95 -14.57
C ILE A 593 -10.94 15.98 -16.09
N ILE A 594 -9.93 15.28 -16.60
CA ILE A 594 -9.68 15.18 -18.03
C ILE A 594 -9.99 13.75 -18.49
N THR A 595 -10.85 13.62 -19.51
CA THR A 595 -11.34 12.33 -20.00
C THR A 595 -11.10 12.14 -21.50
N THR A 596 -10.98 10.89 -21.91
CA THR A 596 -10.80 10.45 -23.31
C THR A 596 -11.29 9.01 -23.45
N ALA A 597 -11.67 8.61 -24.66
CA ALA A 597 -12.00 7.21 -24.95
C ALA A 597 -10.79 6.28 -24.70
N SER A 598 -11.04 5.04 -24.24
CA SER A 598 -9.99 4.01 -24.06
C SER A 598 -9.62 3.29 -25.37
N VAL A 599 -10.17 3.74 -26.49
CA VAL A 599 -9.91 3.24 -27.85
C VAL A 599 -9.42 4.38 -28.74
N ALA A 600 -8.88 4.05 -29.92
CA ALA A 600 -8.33 5.05 -30.82
C ALA A 600 -9.38 5.98 -31.47
N LYS A 601 -10.65 5.56 -31.53
CA LYS A 601 -11.77 6.34 -32.07
C LYS A 601 -13.04 6.09 -31.27
N PRO A 602 -13.85 7.13 -30.95
CA PRO A 602 -13.68 8.53 -31.34
C PRO A 602 -12.52 9.23 -30.61
N ASN A 603 -11.83 10.15 -31.29
CA ASN A 603 -10.66 10.88 -30.79
C ASN A 603 -11.08 12.22 -30.18
N TRP A 604 -11.45 12.19 -28.90
CA TRP A 604 -11.77 13.40 -28.16
C TRP A 604 -11.01 13.42 -26.83
N VAL A 605 -10.66 14.62 -26.39
CA VAL A 605 -10.19 14.91 -25.03
C VAL A 605 -11.14 15.95 -24.45
N ARG A 606 -11.71 15.68 -23.26
CA ARG A 606 -12.60 16.62 -22.56
C ARG A 606 -12.02 17.02 -21.23
N VAL A 607 -12.00 18.32 -20.97
CA VAL A 607 -11.69 18.90 -19.67
C VAL A 607 -13.01 19.27 -18.99
N LEU A 608 -13.22 18.72 -17.80
CA LEU A 608 -14.45 18.84 -17.03
C LEU A 608 -14.14 19.52 -15.70
N SER A 609 -14.88 20.59 -15.38
CA SER A 609 -15.00 21.05 -13.99
C SER A 609 -16.07 20.20 -13.33
N VAL A 610 -15.74 19.65 -12.17
CA VAL A 610 -16.58 18.73 -11.42
C VAL A 610 -16.68 19.23 -10.00
N SER A 611 -17.89 19.23 -9.46
CA SER A 611 -18.16 19.46 -8.05
C SER A 611 -19.21 18.46 -7.57
N SER A 612 -19.53 18.47 -6.28
CA SER A 612 -20.64 17.68 -5.73
C SER A 612 -22.01 18.07 -6.30
N ALA A 613 -22.13 19.25 -6.91
CA ALA A 613 -23.40 19.78 -7.42
C ALA A 613 -23.51 19.72 -8.95
N SER A 614 -22.39 19.73 -9.69
CA SER A 614 -22.41 19.88 -11.14
C SER A 614 -21.21 19.24 -11.83
N VAL A 615 -21.42 18.85 -13.09
CA VAL A 615 -20.35 18.47 -14.02
C VAL A 615 -20.52 19.34 -15.27
N ALA A 616 -19.52 20.15 -15.58
CA ALA A 616 -19.53 21.04 -16.74
C ALA A 616 -18.31 20.78 -17.61
N ALA A 617 -18.53 20.52 -18.90
CA ALA A 617 -17.45 20.49 -19.87
C ALA A 617 -16.96 21.92 -20.13
N ILE A 618 -15.73 22.22 -19.73
CA ILE A 618 -15.11 23.53 -19.97
C ILE A 618 -14.46 23.53 -21.36
N GLN A 619 -13.96 22.38 -21.82
CA GLN A 619 -13.33 22.26 -23.12
C GLN A 619 -13.50 20.86 -23.72
N THR A 620 -13.74 20.78 -25.03
CA THR A 620 -13.57 19.55 -25.82
C THR A 620 -12.58 19.82 -26.95
N VAL A 621 -11.53 19.01 -27.05
CA VAL A 621 -10.53 19.05 -28.12
C VAL A 621 -10.67 17.79 -28.96
N PHE A 622 -10.64 17.94 -30.28
CA PHE A 622 -10.53 16.84 -31.25
C PHE A 622 -9.13 16.88 -31.88
N PRO A 623 -8.16 16.09 -31.38
CA PRO A 623 -6.81 16.07 -31.93
C PRO A 623 -6.85 15.65 -33.40
N THR A 624 -6.17 16.39 -34.29
CA THR A 624 -6.22 16.18 -35.75
C THR A 624 -5.57 14.87 -36.22
N ASN A 625 -4.80 14.19 -35.37
CA ASN A 625 -4.27 12.83 -35.57
C ASN A 625 -4.73 11.92 -34.41
N PRO A 626 -5.19 10.68 -34.65
CA PRO A 626 -5.89 9.91 -33.63
C PRO A 626 -4.92 9.45 -32.53
N PRO A 627 -5.24 9.64 -31.23
CA PRO A 627 -4.45 9.08 -30.15
C PRO A 627 -4.66 7.56 -30.10
N VAL A 628 -3.59 6.77 -30.04
CA VAL A 628 -3.68 5.31 -29.79
C VAL A 628 -3.82 5.08 -28.29
N VAL A 629 -4.88 5.64 -27.73
CA VAL A 629 -5.23 5.67 -26.32
C VAL A 629 -4.38 6.65 -25.51
N ALA A 630 -4.96 7.82 -25.23
CA ALA A 630 -4.33 8.86 -24.42
C ALA A 630 -3.97 8.31 -23.03
N ALA A 631 -2.68 8.13 -22.75
CA ALA A 631 -2.20 8.07 -21.39
C ALA A 631 -2.18 9.52 -20.93
N LEU A 632 -3.24 9.92 -20.22
CA LEU A 632 -3.22 11.17 -19.49
C LEU A 632 -2.86 10.74 -18.06
N HIS A 633 -1.65 11.07 -17.62
CA HIS A 633 -1.31 11.11 -16.19
C HIS A 633 -0.64 12.46 -15.96
N THR A 634 -1.42 13.41 -15.46
CA THR A 634 -0.89 14.57 -14.75
C THR A 634 -0.68 14.13 -13.31
N THR A 635 0.49 14.38 -12.74
CA THR A 635 0.65 14.26 -11.29
C THR A 635 0.74 15.68 -10.76
N SER A 636 -0.23 16.03 -9.91
CA SER A 636 -0.25 17.31 -9.22
C SER A 636 0.70 17.23 -8.03
N ALA A 637 1.91 17.75 -8.21
CA ALA A 637 2.78 18.15 -7.12
C ALA A 637 3.32 19.56 -7.39
N THR A 638 2.42 20.50 -7.63
CA THR A 638 2.74 21.94 -7.53
C THR A 638 1.68 22.63 -6.68
N SER A 639 1.55 22.25 -5.41
CA SER A 639 1.07 23.21 -4.41
C SER A 639 2.24 24.14 -4.05
N THR A 640 2.60 25.04 -4.95
CA THR A 640 3.60 26.09 -4.68
C THR A 640 3.01 27.26 -3.89
N SER A 641 2.04 27.04 -3.00
CA SER A 641 1.39 28.14 -2.29
C SER A 641 1.06 27.92 -0.82
N ASP A 642 1.78 27.05 -0.08
CA ASP A 642 1.53 26.98 1.39
C ASP A 642 2.69 26.51 2.28
N PHE A 643 3.96 26.82 1.93
CA PHE A 643 5.09 26.38 2.76
C PHE A 643 5.98 27.46 3.40
N ASP A 644 5.66 28.75 3.25
CA ASP A 644 6.47 29.83 3.88
C ASP A 644 5.92 30.41 5.19
N ASN A 645 4.81 29.89 5.75
CA ASN A 645 4.24 30.40 7.01
C ASN A 645 4.16 29.40 8.16
N TYR A 646 5.21 28.60 8.36
CA TYR A 646 5.43 27.92 9.64
C TYR A 646 6.82 28.25 10.19
N LEU A 647 6.90 29.38 10.90
CA LEU A 647 7.90 29.55 11.95
C LEU A 647 7.58 28.52 13.05
N PRO A 648 8.54 27.66 13.45
CA PRO A 648 8.31 26.77 14.59
C PRO A 648 8.15 27.59 15.88
N PRO A 649 7.19 27.26 16.75
CA PRO A 649 7.11 27.83 18.09
C PRO A 649 8.34 27.42 18.90
N SER A 650 9.21 28.40 19.16
CA SER A 650 10.13 28.49 20.29
C SER A 650 10.78 27.19 20.78
N ALA A 651 11.95 26.86 20.23
CA ALA A 651 12.97 26.13 20.98
C ALA A 651 13.74 27.11 21.90
N PRO A 652 13.99 26.79 23.18
CA PRO A 652 14.71 27.69 24.08
C PRO A 652 16.18 27.77 23.67
N CYS A 653 16.64 28.99 23.39
CA CYS A 653 18.05 29.27 23.13
C CYS A 653 18.88 29.01 24.41
N LEU A 654 19.84 28.09 24.29
CA LEU A 654 20.95 27.95 25.22
C LEU A 654 21.76 29.26 25.18
N CYS A 655 21.77 29.99 26.29
CA CYS A 655 22.60 31.18 26.47
C CYS A 655 24.08 30.77 26.54
N CYS A 656 24.88 31.09 25.51
CA CYS A 656 26.30 31.35 25.69
C CYS A 656 26.50 32.83 25.97
N GLN A 657 27.00 33.13 27.17
CA GLN A 657 27.57 34.43 27.52
C GLN A 657 28.73 34.77 26.58
N THR A 658 28.77 36.00 26.08
CA THR A 658 29.92 36.92 26.19
C THR A 658 29.53 38.25 25.57
N GLY A 659 29.63 39.32 26.37
CA GLY A 659 29.41 40.68 25.91
C GLY A 659 30.69 41.30 25.33
N ALA A 660 30.51 42.25 24.39
CA ALA A 660 31.19 43.55 24.35
C ALA A 660 30.93 44.28 23.01
N SER A 661 30.47 45.54 23.12
CA SER A 661 30.76 46.72 22.28
C SER A 661 30.66 46.70 20.73
N MET A 662 29.61 47.40 20.21
CA MET A 662 29.53 48.46 19.13
C MET A 662 30.66 48.63 18.05
N PRO A 663 30.46 49.44 16.96
CA PRO A 663 29.34 49.68 16.01
C PRO A 663 29.83 49.79 14.52
N TYR A 664 28.98 50.31 13.59
CA TYR A 664 29.16 50.66 12.14
C TYR A 664 28.65 49.61 11.12
N CYS A 665 27.94 49.90 10.00
CA CYS A 665 27.60 51.17 9.33
C CYS A 665 26.35 51.04 8.42
N ARG A 666 25.88 52.22 7.99
CA ARG A 666 24.70 52.64 7.20
C ARG A 666 24.44 51.97 5.84
N ARG A 667 23.14 51.88 5.51
CA ARG A 667 22.57 51.92 4.15
C ARG A 667 22.98 53.18 3.38
N VAL A 668 23.30 53.02 2.10
CA VAL A 668 23.23 54.08 1.08
C VAL A 668 22.16 53.67 0.07
N THR A 669 21.18 54.55 -0.10
CA THR A 669 20.17 54.51 -1.16
C THR A 669 20.76 54.98 -2.48
N GLY A 670 20.39 54.30 -3.56
CA GLY A 670 20.57 54.67 -4.97
C GLY A 670 19.78 53.70 -5.81
#